data_AF-A0A2G2ZWH3-F1
#
_entry.id   AF-A0A2G2ZWH3-F1
#
_cell.length_a   1.000
_cell.length_b   1.000
_cell.length_c   1.000
_cell.angle_alpha   90.00
_cell.angle_beta   90.00
_cell.angle_gamma   90.00
#
_symmetry.space_group_name_H-M   'P 1'
#
loop_
_entity.id
_entity.type
_entity.pdbx_description
1 polymer ?
#
loop_
_entity_poly.entity_id
_entity_poly.type
_entity_poly.pdbx_seq_one_letter_code
_entity_poly.pdbx_strand_id
1 'polypeptide(L)'
;MTTDSQMHDAAMTVGANSIATSSRTNALPMMAPTEKPEKFADDLYNVYSGIKTAKELWRVLEWKYKMEDTETKKFFVARFLEYKMIDNKSVVSQVQELQMIIHDLLAEGLIVNEAFQVAAIIEKLPPMWKDFKNYLKYKCKKMLVEDLIAKKAGNENNQLKKKFKGKFFNCGKIGHKSTDCRASKKRKKKDQSNLVESKNEMDNPCAMLSECNLVGNPCEWWMDSGATRHVCANKDLFLTFALVQVEEKIYMTNSAMEKVEGTLKVCLKMTSGKVLTLNNVLYVLDLWKNLISVSLRDKNRFKYVFVFRKIVLSKGEVVEGRSISKFVTEETVGTKWAVLVAGSNGWWNYRHQADVCHAYQLLKKGGLKDENIIVFMYDDIANNTMNPRPGVIINNPRGQDVYNGVPKDYVGDDVNADNFFNVILANKSGITGGSGKVLNSSPNDHIFIYYTDHGGPGIVSMPTGVVYANDLINVLKKKHASGTYSKLVFYLEACESGSMFDGLLPEGLSIYVTTASKPNENSWGTYCGVGDARDPCLVECPPPEFKGVCLGDLYSVAWMEDSDVQSRQTETLDEQYHKIANRTAANLTYGSHVMQYGDMELSFDALFQYMGVASKNHTYVSMDSKSFSVYSRNVDQRETEFFYWQSKYRDAPEGSDEHFEARARLIEIVAHKSQVDNSVKHLGEILFGVEYGRETLQSVRPVGQPLVDNWDCLKSYVAKFEAHCGKLTSYGKKHIRGIANICNAGIESEQMVAATLQACPP
;
A
#
# COMPACT_ATOMS: atom_id res chain seq x y z
N MET A 1 -26.83 32.94 78.86
CA MET A 1 -26.21 33.77 77.81
C MET A 1 -26.53 33.06 76.49
N THR A 2 -27.53 33.56 75.77
CA THR A 2 -27.39 34.20 74.44
C THR A 2 -27.06 33.18 73.34
N THR A 3 -28.02 32.76 72.48
CA THR A 3 -28.49 33.46 71.25
C THR A 3 -27.34 33.71 70.25
N ASP A 4 -27.35 33.33 68.97
CA ASP A 4 -28.26 32.55 68.09
C ASP A 4 -27.37 31.80 67.04
N SER A 5 -27.81 31.05 66.00
CA SER A 5 -29.10 30.92 65.31
C SER A 5 -29.28 29.56 64.59
N GLN A 6 -30.54 29.25 64.24
CA GLN A 6 -31.08 28.64 62.99
C GLN A 6 -30.15 27.84 62.04
N MET A 7 -30.54 26.69 61.45
CA MET A 7 -31.76 25.86 61.51
C MET A 7 -31.33 24.42 61.11
N HIS A 8 -31.72 23.36 61.85
CA HIS A 8 -32.96 22.55 61.68
C HIS A 8 -33.16 21.99 60.24
N ASP A 9 -33.58 20.74 60.03
CA ASP A 9 -33.61 19.51 60.85
C ASP A 9 -33.88 18.33 59.88
N ALA A 10 -33.41 17.10 60.11
CA ALA A 10 -34.09 16.01 60.84
C ALA A 10 -35.52 15.68 60.34
N ALA A 11 -36.00 14.42 60.33
CA ALA A 11 -35.39 13.09 60.42
C ALA A 11 -36.51 12.04 60.31
N MET A 12 -36.17 10.79 59.90
CA MET A 12 -36.83 9.54 60.37
C MET A 12 -38.35 9.38 60.08
N THR A 13 -39.00 8.21 60.18
CA THR A 13 -38.63 6.83 60.56
C THR A 13 -39.56 5.81 59.88
N VAL A 14 -39.09 4.56 59.75
CA VAL A 14 -39.80 3.28 60.02
C VAL A 14 -41.29 3.38 60.43
N GLY A 15 -42.25 2.58 59.95
CA GLY A 15 -42.21 1.34 59.15
C GLY A 15 -43.16 0.27 59.76
N ALA A 16 -43.75 -0.65 58.97
CA ALA A 16 -44.48 -1.83 59.48
C ALA A 16 -44.67 -2.92 58.39
N ASN A 17 -44.68 -4.19 58.81
CA ASN A 17 -44.69 -5.41 57.98
C ASN A 17 -46.02 -6.20 58.08
N SER A 18 -46.08 -7.34 57.34
CA SER A 18 -46.87 -8.57 57.61
C SER A 18 -48.29 -8.65 56.97
N ILE A 19 -48.91 -9.80 56.62
CA ILE A 19 -48.75 -11.25 56.98
C ILE A 19 -48.95 -12.20 55.76
N ALA A 20 -48.41 -13.43 55.88
CA ALA A 20 -48.53 -14.67 55.08
C ALA A 20 -49.91 -15.06 54.45
N THR A 21 -49.98 -15.94 53.43
CA THR A 21 -50.04 -17.44 53.51
C THR A 21 -50.26 -18.07 52.10
N SER A 22 -50.11 -19.38 51.78
CA SER A 22 -49.28 -20.51 52.29
C SER A 22 -49.42 -21.82 51.46
N SER A 23 -48.35 -22.67 51.37
CA SER A 23 -48.39 -24.16 51.23
C SER A 23 -48.78 -24.82 49.86
N ARG A 24 -48.40 -26.06 49.47
CA ARG A 24 -47.44 -27.10 49.96
C ARG A 24 -47.26 -28.28 48.95
N THR A 25 -46.28 -29.15 49.25
CA THR A 25 -46.01 -30.57 48.82
C THR A 25 -44.91 -30.76 47.76
N ASN A 26 -44.00 -31.75 47.81
CA ASN A 26 -43.66 -32.80 48.80
C ASN A 26 -42.16 -33.21 48.73
N ALA A 27 -41.70 -34.18 49.56
CA ALA A 27 -40.30 -34.36 50.00
C ALA A 27 -39.36 -35.30 49.18
N LEU A 28 -38.09 -35.34 49.61
CA LEU A 28 -36.91 -36.12 49.14
C LEU A 28 -37.00 -37.65 49.47
N PRO A 29 -36.12 -38.50 48.87
CA PRO A 29 -34.90 -38.93 49.60
C PRO A 29 -33.61 -39.12 48.76
N MET A 30 -32.52 -39.45 49.46
CA MET A 30 -31.08 -39.49 49.06
C MET A 30 -30.62 -40.56 48.05
N MET A 31 -29.49 -40.28 47.38
CA MET A 31 -28.30 -41.15 47.33
C MET A 31 -26.99 -40.32 47.34
N ALA A 32 -25.87 -40.95 47.66
CA ALA A 32 -24.51 -40.38 47.76
C ALA A 32 -23.50 -41.32 47.04
N PRO A 33 -22.16 -41.14 47.10
CA PRO A 33 -21.41 -40.03 46.51
C PRO A 33 -20.16 -40.48 45.69
N THR A 34 -19.93 -39.90 44.51
CA THR A 34 -18.67 -39.88 43.70
C THR A 34 -19.00 -39.12 42.39
N GLU A 35 -18.17 -38.29 41.73
CA GLU A 35 -16.77 -37.87 41.86
C GLU A 35 -16.66 -36.33 41.70
N LYS A 36 -15.51 -35.73 42.04
CA LYS A 36 -15.17 -34.34 41.64
C LYS A 36 -14.55 -34.33 40.24
N PRO A 37 -14.98 -33.43 39.34
CA PRO A 37 -14.10 -32.80 38.36
C PRO A 37 -13.43 -31.57 38.99
N GLU A 38 -12.20 -31.30 38.59
CA GLU A 38 -11.34 -30.30 39.21
C GLU A 38 -11.57 -28.88 38.64
N LYS A 39 -10.99 -27.90 39.36
CA LYS A 39 -10.99 -26.48 39.01
C LYS A 39 -10.52 -26.24 37.56
N PHE A 40 -11.16 -25.29 36.88
CA PHE A 40 -10.41 -24.20 36.26
C PHE A 40 -11.00 -22.88 36.74
N ALA A 41 -10.12 -21.98 37.17
CA ALA A 41 -10.51 -20.70 37.75
C ALA A 41 -10.63 -19.64 36.65
N ASP A 42 -11.39 -18.58 36.92
CA ASP A 42 -11.16 -17.32 36.22
C ASP A 42 -9.84 -16.73 36.75
N ASP A 43 -8.76 -17.03 36.02
CA ASP A 43 -7.39 -16.67 36.37
C ASP A 43 -7.15 -15.15 36.33
N LEU A 44 -8.05 -14.37 35.74
CA LEU A 44 -7.97 -12.90 35.71
C LEU A 44 -8.79 -12.27 36.83
N TYR A 45 -9.99 -12.79 37.11
CA TYR A 45 -10.83 -12.31 38.21
C TYR A 45 -10.13 -12.47 39.57
N ASN A 46 -9.52 -13.63 39.84
CA ASN A 46 -8.81 -13.85 41.11
C ASN A 46 -7.56 -12.98 41.27
N VAL A 47 -6.96 -12.51 40.17
CA VAL A 47 -5.75 -11.68 40.18
C VAL A 47 -6.07 -10.19 40.34
N TYR A 48 -7.18 -9.72 39.77
CA TYR A 48 -7.51 -8.28 39.72
C TYR A 48 -8.69 -7.84 40.59
N SER A 49 -9.49 -8.76 41.15
CA SER A 49 -10.63 -8.45 42.05
C SER A 49 -10.26 -7.66 43.31
N GLY A 50 -8.98 -7.66 43.71
CA GLY A 50 -8.47 -6.84 44.82
C GLY A 50 -8.25 -5.36 44.46
N ILE A 51 -8.27 -4.98 43.18
CA ILE A 51 -7.96 -3.60 42.74
C ILE A 51 -9.23 -2.74 42.82
N LYS A 52 -9.20 -1.73 43.70
CA LYS A 52 -10.40 -0.96 44.08
C LYS A 52 -10.75 0.18 43.13
N THR A 53 -9.87 0.55 42.21
CA THR A 53 -10.10 1.67 41.27
C THR A 53 -9.77 1.28 39.82
N ALA A 54 -10.60 1.74 38.88
CA ALA A 54 -10.39 1.49 37.46
C ALA A 54 -9.05 2.08 36.95
N LYS A 55 -8.57 3.16 37.56
CA LYS A 55 -7.29 3.82 37.19
C LYS A 55 -6.06 3.00 37.58
N GLU A 56 -6.09 2.31 38.71
CA GLU A 56 -5.03 1.39 39.10
C GLU A 56 -5.09 0.09 38.30
N LEU A 57 -6.30 -0.44 38.06
CA LEU A 57 -6.49 -1.60 37.20
C LEU A 57 -5.95 -1.32 35.79
N TRP A 58 -6.29 -0.15 35.24
CA TRP A 58 -5.76 0.32 33.96
C TRP A 58 -4.24 0.37 33.94
N ARG A 59 -3.57 0.93 34.97
CA ARG A 59 -2.10 0.97 35.05
C ARG A 59 -1.44 -0.40 35.16
N VAL A 60 -2.06 -1.34 35.87
CA VAL A 60 -1.55 -2.72 36.01
C VAL A 60 -1.71 -3.49 34.69
N LEU A 61 -2.84 -3.31 33.99
CA LEU A 61 -3.05 -3.85 32.65
C LEU A 61 -2.10 -3.18 31.64
N GLU A 62 -1.95 -1.87 31.69
CA GLU A 62 -1.02 -1.09 30.85
C GLU A 62 0.43 -1.56 31.03
N TRP A 63 0.89 -1.82 32.26
CA TRP A 63 2.20 -2.42 32.53
C TRP A 63 2.34 -3.84 31.96
N LYS A 64 1.28 -4.65 32.02
CA LYS A 64 1.29 -6.04 31.55
C LYS A 64 1.23 -6.16 30.01
N TYR A 65 0.41 -5.34 29.37
CA TYR A 65 0.11 -5.41 27.93
C TYR A 65 0.94 -4.43 27.09
N LYS A 66 1.57 -3.37 27.65
CA LYS A 66 2.66 -2.66 26.94
C LYS A 66 3.95 -3.50 26.79
N MET A 67 3.98 -4.70 27.35
CA MET A 67 5.03 -5.72 27.11
C MET A 67 4.65 -6.71 25.97
N GLU A 68 3.58 -6.42 25.20
CA GLU A 68 3.08 -7.26 24.08
C GLU A 68 4.08 -7.48 22.93
N ASP A 69 5.15 -6.69 22.82
CA ASP A 69 6.30 -6.97 21.95
C ASP A 69 6.85 -8.41 22.17
N THR A 70 6.64 -8.98 23.35
CA THR A 70 7.02 -10.36 23.67
C THR A 70 5.99 -11.43 23.24
N GLU A 71 4.73 -11.08 22.99
CA GLU A 71 3.68 -12.05 22.61
C GLU A 71 3.50 -12.16 21.09
N THR A 72 3.64 -11.06 20.34
CA THR A 72 3.70 -11.10 18.87
C THR A 72 4.87 -11.98 18.40
N LYS A 73 6.04 -11.83 19.04
CA LYS A 73 7.22 -12.69 18.81
C LYS A 73 6.93 -14.16 19.12
N LYS A 74 6.21 -14.48 20.21
CA LYS A 74 5.78 -15.86 20.50
C LYS A 74 4.82 -16.41 19.45
N PHE A 75 3.89 -15.59 18.94
CA PHE A 75 2.95 -16.01 17.90
C PHE A 75 3.67 -16.40 16.60
N PHE A 76 4.59 -15.57 16.11
CA PHE A 76 5.37 -15.92 14.91
C PHE A 76 6.29 -17.12 15.14
N VAL A 77 6.90 -17.26 16.32
CA VAL A 77 7.70 -18.43 16.70
C VAL A 77 6.84 -19.71 16.72
N ALA A 78 5.64 -19.66 17.29
CA ALA A 78 4.70 -20.79 17.27
C ALA A 78 4.30 -21.15 15.83
N ARG A 79 3.89 -20.15 15.03
CA ARG A 79 3.51 -20.33 13.62
C ARG A 79 4.65 -20.94 12.79
N PHE A 80 5.90 -20.53 13.04
CA PHE A 80 7.08 -21.12 12.44
C PHE A 80 7.31 -22.57 12.88
N LEU A 81 7.25 -22.87 14.18
CA LEU A 81 7.44 -24.22 14.71
C LEU A 81 6.39 -25.20 14.19
N GLU A 82 5.12 -24.78 14.13
CA GLU A 82 3.98 -25.60 13.74
C GLU A 82 3.85 -25.84 12.23
N TYR A 83 4.39 -24.94 11.38
CA TYR A 83 4.31 -25.07 9.92
C TYR A 83 4.88 -26.41 9.41
N LYS A 84 4.11 -27.15 8.62
CA LYS A 84 4.48 -28.43 8.01
C LYS A 84 4.08 -28.45 6.55
N MET A 85 5.00 -28.80 5.65
CA MET A 85 4.68 -28.92 4.23
C MET A 85 3.94 -30.24 3.95
N ILE A 86 3.02 -30.21 2.99
CA ILE A 86 2.16 -31.32 2.59
C ILE A 86 2.35 -31.68 1.11
N ASP A 87 2.14 -32.96 0.79
CA ASP A 87 2.47 -33.56 -0.51
C ASP A 87 1.56 -33.13 -1.68
N ASN A 88 0.39 -32.55 -1.39
CA ASN A 88 -0.62 -32.17 -2.39
C ASN A 88 -0.48 -30.73 -2.92
N LYS A 89 0.58 -30.02 -2.52
CA LYS A 89 0.88 -28.63 -2.88
C LYS A 89 2.35 -28.52 -3.30
N SER A 90 2.69 -27.59 -4.21
CA SER A 90 4.08 -27.43 -4.68
C SER A 90 5.03 -27.17 -3.51
N VAL A 91 6.25 -27.72 -3.58
CA VAL A 91 7.28 -27.47 -2.56
C VAL A 91 7.78 -26.05 -2.66
N VAL A 92 7.83 -25.46 -3.87
CA VAL A 92 8.26 -24.07 -4.08
C VAL A 92 7.28 -23.09 -3.41
N SER A 93 5.98 -23.23 -3.65
CA SER A 93 4.95 -22.39 -3.00
C SER A 93 4.98 -22.49 -1.48
N GLN A 94 5.20 -23.69 -0.93
CA GLN A 94 5.28 -23.89 0.53
C GLN A 94 6.61 -23.40 1.13
N VAL A 95 7.69 -23.35 0.33
CA VAL A 95 8.95 -22.70 0.74
C VAL A 95 8.75 -21.19 0.80
N GLN A 96 8.08 -20.59 -0.17
CA GLN A 96 7.76 -19.15 -0.17
C GLN A 96 6.90 -18.77 1.05
N GLU A 97 5.88 -19.57 1.37
CA GLU A 97 5.09 -19.39 2.60
C GLU A 97 5.94 -19.47 3.88
N LEU A 98 6.83 -20.45 3.98
CA LEU A 98 7.76 -20.56 5.11
C LEU A 98 8.76 -19.39 5.15
N GLN A 99 9.20 -18.87 3.99
CA GLN A 99 10.03 -17.68 3.90
C GLN A 99 9.29 -16.42 4.36
N MET A 100 7.98 -16.26 4.09
CA MET A 100 7.20 -15.17 4.68
C MET A 100 7.12 -15.29 6.20
N ILE A 101 6.94 -16.51 6.74
CA ILE A 101 6.97 -16.71 8.20
C ILE A 101 8.34 -16.36 8.80
N ILE A 102 9.44 -16.66 8.11
CA ILE A 102 10.80 -16.26 8.51
C ILE A 102 10.99 -14.74 8.41
N HIS A 103 10.46 -14.11 7.37
CA HIS A 103 10.51 -12.65 7.21
C HIS A 103 9.77 -11.94 8.34
N ASP A 104 8.58 -12.43 8.73
CA ASP A 104 7.83 -11.88 9.86
C ASP A 104 8.62 -12.02 11.18
N LEU A 105 9.34 -13.14 11.39
CA LEU A 105 10.26 -13.28 12.55
C LEU A 105 11.38 -12.22 12.54
N LEU A 106 11.96 -11.95 11.36
CA LEU A 106 13.05 -10.97 11.20
C LEU A 106 12.54 -9.52 11.37
N ALA A 107 11.33 -9.21 10.88
CA ALA A 107 10.70 -7.90 11.01
C ALA A 107 10.43 -7.53 12.49
N GLU A 108 10.09 -8.52 13.32
CA GLU A 108 9.94 -8.40 14.77
C GLU A 108 11.30 -8.40 15.52
N GLY A 109 12.43 -8.33 14.82
CA GLY A 109 13.78 -8.23 15.39
C GLY A 109 14.35 -9.54 15.96
N LEU A 110 13.77 -10.71 15.65
CA LEU A 110 14.34 -11.99 16.06
C LEU A 110 15.47 -12.39 15.10
N ILE A 111 16.69 -12.53 15.61
CA ILE A 111 17.87 -12.88 14.80
C ILE A 111 17.83 -14.37 14.40
N VAL A 112 17.39 -14.66 13.17
CA VAL A 112 17.37 -16.02 12.61
C VAL A 112 18.47 -16.17 11.55
N ASN A 113 19.60 -16.80 11.93
CA ASN A 113 20.72 -16.97 11.01
C ASN A 113 20.39 -17.88 9.81
N GLU A 114 21.06 -17.65 8.69
CA GLU A 114 20.75 -18.31 7.41
C GLU A 114 20.88 -19.84 7.48
N ALA A 115 21.88 -20.35 8.20
CA ALA A 115 22.09 -21.78 8.39
C ALA A 115 20.89 -22.46 9.08
N PHE A 116 20.26 -21.78 10.05
CA PHE A 116 19.04 -22.24 10.71
C PHE A 116 17.84 -22.21 9.76
N GLN A 117 17.71 -21.18 8.91
CA GLN A 117 16.65 -21.10 7.90
C GLN A 117 16.74 -22.28 6.91
N VAL A 118 17.94 -22.54 6.37
CA VAL A 118 18.19 -23.68 5.47
C VAL A 118 17.87 -25.02 6.16
N ALA A 119 18.32 -25.21 7.40
CA ALA A 119 18.04 -26.42 8.17
C ALA A 119 16.52 -26.62 8.42
N ALA A 120 15.81 -25.56 8.81
CA ALA A 120 14.37 -25.62 9.05
C ALA A 120 13.56 -25.94 7.78
N ILE A 121 13.95 -25.36 6.63
CA ILE A 121 13.33 -25.66 5.33
C ILE A 121 13.58 -27.12 4.92
N ILE A 122 14.77 -27.69 5.21
CA ILE A 122 15.07 -29.11 4.97
C ILE A 122 14.25 -30.00 5.92
N GLU A 123 14.11 -29.64 7.19
CA GLU A 123 13.33 -30.41 8.15
C GLU A 123 11.83 -30.41 7.86
N LYS A 124 11.28 -29.31 7.33
CA LYS A 124 9.83 -29.16 7.07
C LYS A 124 9.39 -29.72 5.71
N LEU A 125 10.29 -30.30 4.91
CA LEU A 125 9.99 -30.94 3.62
C LEU A 125 8.87 -32.01 3.72
N PRO A 126 8.01 -32.16 2.69
CA PRO A 126 6.90 -33.12 2.72
C PRO A 126 7.33 -34.59 2.85
N PRO A 127 6.44 -35.49 3.34
CA PRO A 127 6.71 -36.92 3.47
C PRO A 127 7.23 -37.62 2.21
N MET A 128 6.72 -37.31 1.01
CA MET A 128 7.24 -37.90 -0.24
C MET A 128 8.67 -37.48 -0.59
N TRP A 129 9.22 -36.46 0.09
CA TRP A 129 10.58 -35.97 -0.11
C TRP A 129 11.57 -36.50 0.96
N LYS A 130 11.16 -37.46 1.79
CA LYS A 130 11.98 -38.03 2.88
C LYS A 130 13.39 -38.47 2.46
N ASP A 131 13.53 -39.13 1.31
CA ASP A 131 14.84 -39.60 0.84
C ASP A 131 15.73 -38.44 0.38
N PHE A 132 15.15 -37.41 -0.25
CA PHE A 132 15.87 -36.20 -0.64
C PHE A 132 16.25 -35.34 0.59
N LYS A 133 15.36 -35.26 1.57
CA LYS A 133 15.62 -34.66 2.89
C LYS A 133 16.82 -35.34 3.57
N ASN A 134 16.86 -36.67 3.58
CA ASN A 134 17.99 -37.43 4.14
C ASN A 134 19.30 -37.19 3.36
N TYR A 135 19.24 -37.15 2.02
CA TYR A 135 20.39 -36.81 1.16
C TYR A 135 20.96 -35.41 1.47
N LEU A 136 20.09 -34.41 1.67
CA LEU A 136 20.52 -33.04 2.01
C LEU A 136 21.17 -32.96 3.40
N LYS A 137 20.65 -33.67 4.40
CA LYS A 137 21.25 -33.72 5.75
C LYS A 137 22.68 -34.27 5.76
N TYR A 138 22.98 -35.24 4.89
CA TYR A 138 24.28 -35.93 4.90
C TYR A 138 25.41 -35.17 4.18
N LYS A 139 25.10 -34.13 3.39
CA LYS A 139 26.06 -33.50 2.45
C LYS A 139 26.48 -32.06 2.80
N CYS A 140 25.84 -31.40 3.76
CA CYS A 140 25.99 -29.95 3.95
C CYS A 140 26.90 -29.57 5.13
N LYS A 141 28.00 -28.85 4.85
CA LYS A 141 28.73 -28.03 5.84
C LYS A 141 28.70 -26.52 5.57
N LYS A 142 28.24 -26.08 4.39
CA LYS A 142 27.82 -24.71 4.04
C LYS A 142 26.97 -24.79 2.77
N MET A 143 25.79 -24.17 2.76
CA MET A 143 24.90 -24.03 1.61
C MET A 143 23.94 -22.86 1.89
N LEU A 144 23.65 -22.02 0.89
CA LEU A 144 22.79 -20.85 1.04
C LEU A 144 21.30 -21.19 0.75
N VAL A 145 20.38 -20.26 1.01
CA VAL A 145 18.94 -20.48 0.74
C VAL A 145 18.66 -20.58 -0.77
N GLU A 146 19.33 -19.78 -1.60
CA GLU A 146 19.14 -19.76 -3.07
C GLU A 146 19.57 -21.09 -3.71
N ASP A 147 20.68 -21.66 -3.24
CA ASP A 147 21.18 -22.99 -3.63
C ASP A 147 20.13 -24.09 -3.45
N LEU A 148 19.31 -23.98 -2.40
CA LEU A 148 18.27 -24.94 -2.07
C LEU A 148 17.05 -24.77 -3.00
N ILE A 149 16.69 -23.53 -3.33
CA ILE A 149 15.58 -23.20 -4.22
C ILE A 149 15.89 -23.61 -5.66
N ALA A 150 17.09 -23.29 -6.17
CA ALA A 150 17.54 -23.71 -7.50
C ALA A 150 17.54 -25.25 -7.66
N LYS A 151 18.01 -25.98 -6.65
CA LYS A 151 17.98 -27.46 -6.65
C LYS A 151 16.56 -28.03 -6.55
N LYS A 152 15.61 -27.34 -5.92
CA LYS A 152 14.19 -27.76 -5.86
C LYS A 152 13.50 -27.62 -7.21
N ALA A 153 13.65 -26.47 -7.89
CA ALA A 153 13.09 -26.24 -9.22
C ALA A 153 13.60 -27.26 -10.27
N GLY A 154 14.87 -27.64 -10.20
CA GLY A 154 15.44 -28.71 -11.04
C GLY A 154 14.85 -30.09 -10.77
N ASN A 155 14.42 -30.39 -9.54
CA ASN A 155 13.98 -31.73 -9.14
C ASN A 155 12.44 -31.92 -9.21
N GLU A 156 11.63 -30.87 -9.05
CA GLU A 156 10.19 -30.91 -9.38
C GLU A 156 9.98 -31.33 -10.85
N ASN A 157 10.78 -30.79 -11.77
CA ASN A 157 10.78 -31.14 -13.20
C ASN A 157 11.15 -32.61 -13.50
N ASN A 158 11.91 -33.27 -12.63
CA ASN A 158 12.24 -34.70 -12.76
C ASN A 158 11.18 -35.61 -12.12
N GLN A 159 10.57 -35.21 -11.00
CA GLN A 159 9.47 -35.96 -10.37
C GLN A 159 8.20 -35.94 -11.23
N LEU A 160 7.86 -34.80 -11.85
CA LEU A 160 6.69 -34.66 -12.73
C LEU A 160 6.71 -35.56 -13.99
N LYS A 161 7.85 -36.19 -14.31
CA LYS A 161 7.99 -37.12 -15.44
C LYS A 161 7.70 -38.60 -15.11
N LYS A 162 7.42 -38.98 -13.86
CA LYS A 162 6.98 -40.35 -13.50
C LYS A 162 5.48 -40.53 -13.65
N LYS A 163 5.02 -40.96 -14.84
CA LYS A 163 3.62 -41.36 -15.10
C LYS A 163 3.15 -42.46 -14.13
N PHE A 164 2.00 -42.24 -13.52
CA PHE A 164 1.30 -43.22 -12.68
C PHE A 164 0.88 -44.46 -13.50
N LYS A 165 1.40 -45.64 -13.16
CA LYS A 165 1.01 -46.94 -13.75
C LYS A 165 0.20 -47.77 -12.75
N GLY A 166 -1.06 -47.41 -12.55
CA GLY A 166 -2.02 -48.17 -11.74
C GLY A 166 -3.34 -48.42 -12.49
N LYS A 167 -3.89 -49.63 -12.39
CA LYS A 167 -5.27 -49.95 -12.83
C LYS A 167 -6.23 -49.76 -11.65
N PHE A 168 -7.41 -49.21 -11.91
CA PHE A 168 -8.48 -49.11 -10.90
C PHE A 168 -9.60 -50.12 -11.15
N PHE A 169 -10.15 -50.67 -10.07
CA PHE A 169 -10.78 -52.00 -10.05
C PHE A 169 -12.22 -52.10 -10.58
N ASN A 170 -12.79 -51.04 -11.19
CA ASN A 170 -14.21 -51.05 -11.62
C ASN A 170 -14.46 -50.62 -13.09
N CYS A 171 -13.41 -50.37 -13.89
CA CYS A 171 -13.57 -50.19 -15.35
C CYS A 171 -12.35 -50.64 -16.21
N GLY A 172 -11.22 -51.00 -15.60
CA GLY A 172 -10.12 -51.71 -16.26
C GLY A 172 -9.24 -50.91 -17.23
N LYS A 173 -9.56 -49.66 -17.57
CA LYS A 173 -8.76 -48.79 -18.45
C LYS A 173 -7.91 -47.78 -17.66
N ILE A 174 -6.77 -47.38 -18.25
CA ILE A 174 -5.76 -46.52 -17.62
C ILE A 174 -5.86 -45.10 -18.22
N GLY A 175 -5.77 -44.05 -17.40
CA GLY A 175 -5.39 -42.71 -17.85
C GLY A 175 -6.41 -41.56 -17.75
N HIS A 176 -7.49 -41.65 -16.96
CA HIS A 176 -8.42 -40.52 -16.74
C HIS A 176 -8.91 -40.44 -15.29
N LYS A 177 -9.44 -39.27 -14.88
CA LYS A 177 -10.02 -39.04 -13.55
C LYS A 177 -11.53 -39.38 -13.51
N SER A 178 -12.07 -39.54 -12.31
CA SER A 178 -13.45 -40.02 -12.08
C SER A 178 -14.57 -39.14 -12.68
N THR A 179 -14.29 -37.89 -13.03
CA THR A 179 -15.25 -36.94 -13.60
C THR A 179 -15.57 -37.18 -15.07
N ASP A 180 -14.69 -37.90 -15.79
CA ASP A 180 -14.64 -37.82 -17.26
C ASP A 180 -15.24 -39.08 -17.95
N CYS A 181 -15.80 -40.01 -17.18
CA CYS A 181 -16.31 -41.29 -17.68
C CYS A 181 -17.77 -41.20 -18.18
N ARG A 182 -17.98 -41.37 -19.49
CA ARG A 182 -19.29 -41.21 -20.17
C ARG A 182 -20.14 -42.51 -20.28
N ALA A 183 -20.16 -43.37 -19.26
CA ALA A 183 -20.92 -44.63 -19.28
C ALA A 183 -22.24 -44.57 -18.50
N SER A 184 -23.31 -45.17 -19.06
CA SER A 184 -24.71 -45.00 -18.60
C SER A 184 -25.07 -45.76 -17.32
N LYS A 185 -25.96 -45.15 -16.50
CA LYS A 185 -26.44 -45.66 -15.20
C LYS A 185 -27.30 -46.93 -15.31
N LYS A 186 -27.24 -47.80 -14.29
CA LYS A 186 -28.35 -48.67 -13.86
C LYS A 186 -28.79 -48.32 -12.43
N ARG A 187 -30.11 -48.18 -12.23
CA ARG A 187 -30.77 -47.89 -10.94
C ARG A 187 -31.15 -49.19 -10.19
N LYS A 188 -31.17 -49.16 -8.85
CA LYS A 188 -32.29 -49.69 -8.03
C LYS A 188 -32.37 -48.95 -6.67
N LYS A 189 -33.60 -48.93 -6.13
CA LYS A 189 -34.12 -48.31 -4.88
C LYS A 189 -33.74 -49.15 -3.62
N LYS A 190 -33.95 -48.78 -2.34
CA LYS A 190 -34.29 -47.55 -1.55
C LYS A 190 -34.48 -48.02 -0.08
N ASP A 191 -34.14 -47.22 0.96
CA ASP A 191 -34.93 -46.94 2.21
C ASP A 191 -34.05 -46.23 3.28
N GLN A 192 -34.44 -45.01 3.74
CA GLN A 192 -35.12 -44.62 5.02
C GLN A 192 -34.15 -44.42 6.22
N SER A 193 -33.73 -43.17 6.55
CA SER A 193 -34.33 -42.19 7.51
C SER A 193 -33.85 -42.38 8.98
N ASN A 194 -33.28 -41.40 9.69
CA ASN A 194 -33.96 -40.23 10.31
C ASN A 194 -33.00 -39.10 10.77
N LEU A 195 -33.56 -37.94 11.15
CA LEU A 195 -32.88 -36.78 11.80
C LEU A 195 -32.54 -37.00 13.28
N VAL A 196 -31.52 -36.29 13.79
CA VAL A 196 -31.53 -35.57 15.09
C VAL A 196 -30.77 -34.24 14.94
N GLU A 197 -31.25 -33.17 15.59
CA GLU A 197 -30.67 -31.82 15.55
C GLU A 197 -29.70 -31.50 16.70
N SER A 198 -28.71 -30.65 16.39
CA SER A 198 -28.11 -29.62 17.26
C SER A 198 -27.35 -30.01 18.55
N LYS A 199 -26.15 -29.43 18.70
CA LYS A 199 -25.95 -28.27 19.60
C LYS A 199 -24.76 -27.44 19.10
N ASN A 200 -24.92 -26.12 19.13
CA ASN A 200 -23.83 -25.18 18.88
C ASN A 200 -23.20 -24.80 20.22
N GLU A 201 -21.87 -24.78 20.29
CA GLU A 201 -21.15 -23.87 21.18
C GLU A 201 -20.30 -22.94 20.30
N MET A 202 -20.22 -21.68 20.69
CA MET A 202 -19.74 -20.59 19.84
C MET A 202 -18.57 -19.91 20.53
N ASP A 203 -17.38 -20.12 19.98
CA ASP A 203 -16.17 -19.44 20.44
C ASP A 203 -16.30 -17.92 20.23
N ASN A 204 -15.86 -17.18 21.25
CA ASN A 204 -16.05 -15.74 21.38
C ASN A 204 -14.75 -14.99 21.01
N PRO A 205 -14.68 -14.25 19.89
CA PRO A 205 -13.52 -13.42 19.58
C PRO A 205 -13.65 -12.04 20.23
N CYS A 206 -12.67 -11.69 21.05
CA CYS A 206 -12.53 -10.33 21.58
C CYS A 206 -12.26 -9.34 20.42
N ALA A 207 -12.97 -8.21 20.38
CA ALA A 207 -12.76 -7.16 19.38
C ALA A 207 -11.95 -6.01 20.00
N MET A 208 -10.82 -5.65 19.37
CA MET A 208 -10.11 -4.41 19.68
C MET A 208 -10.88 -3.20 19.12
N LEU A 209 -10.98 -2.17 19.94
CA LEU A 209 -11.38 -0.81 19.54
C LEU A 209 -10.12 0.05 19.42
N SER A 210 -9.98 0.75 18.29
CA SER A 210 -9.03 1.86 18.13
C SER A 210 -9.84 3.11 17.79
N GLU A 211 -9.90 4.06 18.73
CA GLU A 211 -10.46 5.40 18.45
C GLU A 211 -9.38 6.30 17.85
N CYS A 212 -9.72 6.99 16.75
CA CYS A 212 -9.17 8.29 16.43
C CYS A 212 -10.33 9.30 16.49
N ASN A 213 -10.30 10.19 17.47
CA ASN A 213 -11.30 11.24 17.63
C ASN A 213 -10.94 12.45 16.76
N LEU A 214 -11.84 12.91 15.87
CA LEU A 214 -11.98 14.30 15.41
C LEU A 214 -13.27 14.51 14.56
N VAL A 215 -14.09 15.49 14.95
CA VAL A 215 -15.17 16.20 14.19
C VAL A 215 -16.25 15.38 13.44
N GLY A 216 -17.22 14.86 14.19
CA GLY A 216 -18.66 15.08 14.00
C GLY A 216 -19.30 15.31 12.62
N ASN A 217 -19.46 14.25 11.80
CA ASN A 217 -20.55 14.15 10.82
C ASN A 217 -21.66 13.20 11.34
N PRO A 218 -22.91 13.69 11.58
CA PRO A 218 -24.01 12.88 12.11
C PRO A 218 -24.76 12.04 11.07
N CYS A 219 -24.36 12.06 9.79
CA CYS A 219 -24.99 11.24 8.73
C CYS A 219 -24.44 9.82 8.60
N GLU A 220 -23.35 9.49 9.30
CA GLU A 220 -22.68 8.18 9.20
C GLU A 220 -23.33 7.12 10.09
N TRP A 221 -23.29 5.86 9.61
CA TRP A 221 -23.78 4.68 10.32
C TRP A 221 -22.64 3.76 10.71
N TRP A 222 -22.52 3.47 12.00
CA TRP A 222 -21.48 2.63 12.59
C TRP A 222 -22.07 1.26 12.96
N MET A 223 -21.36 0.17 12.65
CA MET A 223 -21.75 -1.17 13.10
C MET A 223 -21.12 -1.45 14.47
N ASP A 224 -21.95 -1.55 15.49
CA ASP A 224 -21.53 -1.74 16.88
C ASP A 224 -22.03 -3.09 17.41
N SER A 225 -21.11 -3.89 17.94
CA SER A 225 -21.40 -5.19 18.57
C SER A 225 -21.90 -5.04 20.01
N GLY A 226 -21.55 -3.95 20.70
CA GLY A 226 -22.03 -3.60 22.04
C GLY A 226 -23.43 -2.99 22.03
N ALA A 227 -23.80 -2.25 20.98
CA ALA A 227 -25.16 -1.75 20.80
C ALA A 227 -26.19 -2.89 20.79
N THR A 228 -27.26 -2.73 21.56
CA THR A 228 -28.38 -3.68 21.70
C THR A 228 -29.61 -3.31 20.87
N ARG A 229 -29.60 -2.13 20.23
CA ARG A 229 -30.66 -1.55 19.39
C ARG A 229 -30.02 -0.84 18.19
N HIS A 230 -30.74 -0.71 17.08
CA HIS A 230 -30.38 0.27 16.06
C HIS A 230 -30.85 1.66 16.52
N VAL A 231 -30.01 2.68 16.43
CA VAL A 231 -30.33 4.04 16.94
C VAL A 231 -29.88 5.10 15.94
N CYS A 232 -30.66 6.16 15.75
CA CYS A 232 -30.43 7.20 14.75
C CYS A 232 -30.72 8.60 15.30
N ALA A 233 -29.86 9.56 14.95
CA ALA A 233 -29.98 10.99 15.27
C ALA A 233 -30.72 11.79 14.19
N ASN A 234 -30.75 11.28 12.95
CA ASN A 234 -31.14 12.06 11.77
C ASN A 234 -32.56 11.75 11.26
N LYS A 235 -33.54 12.54 11.73
CA LYS A 235 -34.35 13.41 10.85
C LYS A 235 -34.83 12.81 9.51
N ASP A 236 -33.95 12.95 8.53
CA ASP A 236 -34.31 13.02 7.12
C ASP A 236 -34.03 11.71 6.37
N LEU A 237 -33.45 10.72 7.05
CA LEU A 237 -33.19 9.37 6.53
C LEU A 237 -34.45 8.46 6.54
N PHE A 238 -35.64 9.03 6.71
CA PHE A 238 -36.84 8.31 7.15
C PHE A 238 -37.85 8.03 6.03
N LEU A 239 -38.46 6.84 6.07
CA LEU A 239 -39.58 6.47 5.20
C LEU A 239 -40.92 6.41 5.93
N THR A 240 -40.92 6.07 7.23
CA THR A 240 -42.11 5.99 8.10
C THR A 240 -41.71 6.27 9.54
N PHE A 241 -42.46 7.13 10.24
CA PHE A 241 -42.19 7.52 11.62
C PHE A 241 -43.40 7.22 12.52
N ALA A 242 -43.17 6.58 13.67
CA ALA A 242 -44.18 6.36 14.70
C ALA A 242 -43.69 6.92 16.05
N LEU A 243 -44.47 7.84 16.62
CA LEU A 243 -44.26 8.35 17.98
C LEU A 243 -44.47 7.24 19.00
N VAL A 244 -43.56 7.12 19.97
CA VAL A 244 -43.75 6.20 21.09
C VAL A 244 -44.75 6.83 22.06
N GLN A 245 -45.84 6.13 22.36
CA GLN A 245 -46.89 6.63 23.29
C GLN A 245 -46.54 6.39 24.77
N VAL A 246 -45.35 5.82 25.04
CA VAL A 246 -44.82 5.50 26.37
C VAL A 246 -43.38 6.03 26.41
N GLU A 247 -42.94 6.59 27.53
CA GLU A 247 -41.55 7.04 27.68
C GLU A 247 -40.57 5.86 27.71
N GLU A 248 -40.01 5.51 26.55
CA GLU A 248 -38.87 4.61 26.44
C GLU A 248 -37.56 5.40 26.56
N LYS A 249 -36.59 4.87 27.32
CA LYS A 249 -35.25 5.44 27.49
C LYS A 249 -34.19 4.39 27.19
N ILE A 250 -33.08 4.81 26.59
CA ILE A 250 -31.91 3.96 26.36
C ILE A 250 -30.76 4.36 27.27
N TYR A 251 -29.95 3.37 27.66
CA TYR A 251 -28.71 3.59 28.41
C TYR A 251 -27.54 3.70 27.43
N MET A 252 -26.77 4.77 27.59
CA MET A 252 -25.60 5.09 26.78
C MET A 252 -24.31 4.62 27.46
N THR A 253 -23.23 4.44 26.70
CA THR A 253 -21.92 3.96 27.21
C THR A 253 -21.28 4.90 28.24
N ASN A 254 -21.62 6.19 28.18
CA ASN A 254 -21.25 7.21 29.18
C ASN A 254 -22.13 7.17 30.45
N SER A 255 -22.98 6.16 30.62
CA SER A 255 -23.98 6.01 31.70
C SER A 255 -25.12 7.04 31.70
N ALA A 256 -25.28 7.85 30.65
CA ALA A 256 -26.46 8.70 30.46
C ALA A 256 -27.71 7.87 30.10
N MET A 257 -28.89 8.43 30.38
CA MET A 257 -30.19 7.87 29.96
C MET A 257 -30.85 8.83 28.98
N GLU A 258 -30.91 8.45 27.71
CA GLU A 258 -31.50 9.28 26.66
C GLU A 258 -32.91 8.84 26.30
N LYS A 259 -33.77 9.82 25.98
CA LYS A 259 -35.18 9.57 25.64
C LYS A 259 -35.31 9.14 24.18
N VAL A 260 -36.14 8.11 23.95
CA VAL A 260 -36.55 7.68 22.61
C VAL A 260 -37.75 8.51 22.17
N GLU A 261 -37.59 9.29 21.10
CA GLU A 261 -38.65 10.15 20.55
C GLU A 261 -39.51 9.44 19.50
N GLY A 262 -39.08 8.28 19.00
CA GLY A 262 -39.83 7.49 18.01
C GLY A 262 -39.21 6.14 17.71
N THR A 263 -40.01 5.23 17.17
CA THR A 263 -39.54 4.00 16.52
C THR A 263 -39.83 4.08 15.02
N LEU A 264 -38.86 3.67 14.19
CA LEU A 264 -38.92 3.88 12.75
C LEU A 264 -38.22 2.79 11.93
N LYS A 265 -38.25 2.99 10.61
CA LYS A 265 -37.74 2.08 9.59
C LYS A 265 -36.80 2.83 8.66
N VAL A 266 -35.55 2.37 8.55
CA VAL A 266 -34.50 2.96 7.69
C VAL A 266 -34.21 2.03 6.53
N CYS A 267 -34.05 2.60 5.33
CA CYS A 267 -33.58 1.88 4.16
C CYS A 267 -32.16 2.33 3.80
N LEU A 268 -31.18 1.47 4.07
CA LEU A 268 -29.79 1.64 3.68
C LEU A 268 -29.59 1.08 2.27
N LYS A 269 -29.16 1.92 1.33
CA LYS A 269 -28.86 1.50 -0.05
C LYS A 269 -27.43 0.93 -0.10
N MET A 270 -27.31 -0.36 -0.38
CA MET A 270 -26.03 -1.08 -0.44
C MET A 270 -25.33 -0.86 -1.78
N THR A 271 -24.00 -0.98 -1.84
CA THR A 271 -23.22 -0.99 -3.10
C THR A 271 -23.71 -1.99 -4.14
N SER A 272 -24.30 -3.10 -3.72
CA SER A 272 -24.86 -4.11 -4.62
C SER A 272 -26.14 -3.66 -5.34
N GLY A 273 -26.56 -2.39 -5.18
CA GLY A 273 -27.83 -1.85 -5.66
C GLY A 273 -29.05 -2.30 -4.85
N LYS A 274 -28.88 -3.27 -3.95
CA LYS A 274 -29.94 -3.78 -3.07
C LYS A 274 -30.18 -2.82 -1.90
N VAL A 275 -31.41 -2.75 -1.43
CA VAL A 275 -31.77 -1.99 -0.22
C VAL A 275 -31.81 -2.96 0.97
N LEU A 276 -31.03 -2.64 2.00
CA LEU A 276 -31.14 -3.24 3.34
C LEU A 276 -32.12 -2.40 4.15
N THR A 277 -33.10 -3.04 4.77
CA THR A 277 -34.14 -2.35 5.54
C THR A 277 -34.01 -2.70 7.01
N LEU A 278 -33.56 -1.74 7.82
CA LEU A 278 -33.54 -1.84 9.28
C LEU A 278 -34.94 -1.50 9.80
N ASN A 279 -35.49 -2.41 10.61
CA ASN A 279 -36.79 -2.22 11.27
C ASN A 279 -36.54 -1.95 12.76
N ASN A 280 -37.47 -1.25 13.41
CA ASN A 280 -37.40 -0.91 14.84
C ASN A 280 -36.14 -0.13 15.23
N VAL A 281 -35.72 0.80 14.37
CA VAL A 281 -34.68 1.78 14.68
C VAL A 281 -35.27 2.78 15.67
N LEU A 282 -34.52 3.12 16.72
CA LEU A 282 -34.93 4.12 17.71
C LEU A 282 -34.41 5.51 17.30
N TYR A 283 -35.25 6.53 17.44
CA TYR A 283 -34.89 7.92 17.22
C TYR A 283 -34.50 8.59 18.54
N VAL A 284 -33.27 9.11 18.61
CA VAL A 284 -32.71 9.76 19.80
C VAL A 284 -31.92 10.98 19.35
N LEU A 285 -32.24 12.15 19.89
CA LEU A 285 -31.71 13.44 19.43
C LEU A 285 -30.22 13.62 19.76
N ASP A 286 -29.84 13.36 21.03
CA ASP A 286 -28.49 13.58 21.53
C ASP A 286 -27.57 12.38 21.27
N LEU A 287 -27.35 12.11 19.98
CA LEU A 287 -26.46 11.06 19.48
C LEU A 287 -25.33 11.62 18.63
N TRP A 288 -24.10 11.17 18.91
CA TRP A 288 -22.92 11.61 18.15
C TRP A 288 -22.76 10.91 16.78
N LYS A 289 -23.22 9.65 16.67
CA LYS A 289 -23.21 8.81 15.45
C LYS A 289 -24.44 7.91 15.42
N ASN A 290 -24.89 7.50 14.22
CA ASN A 290 -25.97 6.52 14.09
C ASN A 290 -25.41 5.10 14.25
N LEU A 291 -26.13 4.22 14.96
CA LEU A 291 -25.65 2.88 15.33
C LEU A 291 -26.51 1.77 14.69
N ILE A 292 -25.84 0.82 14.05
CA ILE A 292 -26.39 -0.47 13.65
C ILE A 292 -25.90 -1.52 14.65
N SER A 293 -26.76 -1.92 15.59
CA SER A 293 -26.51 -3.10 16.43
C SER A 293 -26.25 -4.34 15.56
N VAL A 294 -25.06 -4.93 15.72
CA VAL A 294 -24.68 -6.22 15.11
C VAL A 294 -25.24 -7.40 15.93
N SER A 295 -25.46 -7.20 17.24
CA SER A 295 -26.05 -8.20 18.13
C SER A 295 -27.55 -8.43 17.86
N LEU A 296 -28.24 -7.44 17.26
CA LEU A 296 -29.64 -7.58 16.85
C LEU A 296 -29.78 -8.53 15.65
N ARG A 297 -30.14 -9.79 15.92
CA ARG A 297 -30.58 -10.74 14.90
C ARG A 297 -31.93 -10.30 14.30
N ASP A 298 -31.88 -9.49 13.24
CA ASP A 298 -33.07 -9.23 12.42
C ASP A 298 -33.65 -10.57 11.92
N LYS A 299 -34.98 -10.67 11.87
CA LYS A 299 -35.73 -11.91 11.59
C LYS A 299 -35.46 -12.50 10.19
N ASN A 300 -34.72 -11.76 9.37
CA ASN A 300 -34.33 -12.09 8.00
C ASN A 300 -33.10 -13.02 7.85
N ARG A 301 -32.45 -13.47 8.93
CA ARG A 301 -31.26 -14.36 8.89
C ARG A 301 -30.09 -13.80 8.05
N PHE A 302 -29.62 -12.61 8.39
CA PHE A 302 -28.36 -12.09 7.87
C PHE A 302 -27.16 -12.70 8.62
N LYS A 303 -26.10 -13.04 7.88
CA LYS A 303 -24.78 -13.43 8.41
C LYS A 303 -23.80 -12.30 8.12
N TYR A 304 -23.09 -11.89 9.17
CA TYR A 304 -22.00 -10.91 9.12
C TYR A 304 -20.69 -11.69 9.11
N VAL A 305 -19.77 -11.34 8.21
CA VAL A 305 -18.41 -11.91 8.19
C VAL A 305 -17.41 -10.79 8.05
N PHE A 306 -16.52 -10.65 9.03
CA PHE A 306 -15.39 -9.74 8.97
C PHE A 306 -14.26 -10.42 8.18
N VAL A 307 -13.81 -9.78 7.10
CA VAL A 307 -12.68 -10.26 6.27
C VAL A 307 -11.79 -9.06 6.01
N PHE A 308 -10.60 -9.01 6.63
CA PHE A 308 -9.56 -7.97 6.47
C PHE A 308 -10.09 -6.56 6.16
N ARG A 309 -10.38 -5.78 7.21
CA ARG A 309 -10.93 -4.41 7.15
C ARG A 309 -12.27 -4.24 6.40
N LYS A 310 -12.94 -5.33 5.96
CA LYS A 310 -14.25 -5.29 5.27
C LYS A 310 -15.31 -6.11 6.02
N ILE A 311 -16.57 -5.69 5.95
CA ILE A 311 -17.74 -6.39 6.53
C ILE A 311 -18.62 -6.94 5.40
N VAL A 312 -18.82 -8.25 5.37
CA VAL A 312 -19.67 -8.94 4.39
C VAL A 312 -21.01 -9.30 5.01
N LEU A 313 -22.09 -8.82 4.39
CA LEU A 313 -23.48 -9.14 4.72
C LEU A 313 -24.04 -10.16 3.72
N SER A 314 -24.44 -11.35 4.17
CA SER A 314 -25.10 -12.36 3.34
C SER A 314 -26.44 -12.82 3.93
N LYS A 315 -27.36 -13.30 3.09
CA LYS A 315 -28.70 -13.77 3.49
C LYS A 315 -28.94 -15.19 2.97
N GLY A 316 -28.86 -16.18 3.87
CA GLY A 316 -29.03 -17.60 3.54
C GLY A 316 -27.81 -18.26 2.87
N GLU A 317 -27.85 -19.59 2.79
CA GLU A 317 -26.73 -20.44 2.32
C GLU A 317 -26.58 -20.45 0.79
N VAL A 318 -26.03 -19.39 0.22
CA VAL A 318 -25.32 -19.46 -1.07
C VAL A 318 -24.07 -18.58 -0.99
N VAL A 319 -22.90 -19.21 -0.89
CA VAL A 319 -21.60 -18.55 -1.09
C VAL A 319 -21.13 -18.83 -2.52
N GLU A 320 -21.71 -18.12 -3.48
CA GLU A 320 -21.01 -17.84 -4.73
C GLU A 320 -20.34 -16.47 -4.60
N GLY A 321 -19.03 -16.43 -4.85
CA GLY A 321 -18.19 -15.29 -4.49
C GLY A 321 -18.46 -14.07 -5.36
N ARG A 322 -18.81 -12.95 -4.71
CA ARG A 322 -18.48 -11.57 -5.08
C ARG A 322 -18.67 -10.68 -3.84
N SER A 323 -17.56 -10.31 -3.21
CA SER A 323 -17.56 -9.34 -2.11
C SER A 323 -17.79 -7.94 -2.66
N ILE A 324 -18.77 -7.20 -2.13
CA ILE A 324 -18.92 -5.77 -2.40
C ILE A 324 -19.42 -5.09 -1.12
N SER A 325 -18.56 -4.27 -0.50
CA SER A 325 -18.92 -3.38 0.60
C SER A 325 -18.29 -2.01 0.36
N LYS A 326 -19.12 -1.02 0.06
CA LYS A 326 -18.82 0.41 0.13
C LYS A 326 -20.16 1.12 0.40
N PHE A 327 -20.13 2.26 1.06
CA PHE A 327 -21.24 3.20 0.96
C PHE A 327 -20.95 4.12 -0.21
N VAL A 328 -21.90 4.29 -1.12
CA VAL A 328 -21.74 5.24 -2.23
C VAL A 328 -21.92 6.64 -1.65
N THR A 329 -20.82 7.31 -1.37
CA THR A 329 -20.80 8.77 -1.30
C THR A 329 -21.25 9.31 -2.66
N GLU A 330 -21.98 10.42 -2.65
CA GLU A 330 -22.66 11.00 -3.82
C GLU A 330 -21.69 11.33 -4.97
N GLU A 331 -22.25 11.59 -6.15
CA GLU A 331 -21.47 12.06 -7.30
C GLU A 331 -20.63 13.27 -6.90
N THR A 332 -19.31 13.17 -7.08
CA THR A 332 -18.37 14.26 -6.73
C THR A 332 -18.70 15.49 -7.59
N VAL A 333 -19.35 16.49 -6.97
CA VAL A 333 -19.81 17.72 -7.64
C VAL A 333 -18.63 18.63 -8.04
N GLY A 334 -17.46 18.42 -7.46
CA GLY A 334 -16.24 19.18 -7.75
C GLY A 334 -15.55 18.85 -9.08
N THR A 335 -14.70 19.77 -9.50
CA THR A 335 -13.86 19.65 -10.71
C THR A 335 -12.69 18.72 -10.45
N LYS A 336 -12.28 17.97 -11.48
CA LYS A 336 -11.09 17.12 -11.46
C LYS A 336 -9.95 17.85 -12.14
N TRP A 337 -8.86 18.02 -11.41
CA TRP A 337 -7.64 18.69 -11.85
C TRP A 337 -6.48 17.70 -11.89
N ALA A 338 -5.52 17.95 -12.78
CA ALA A 338 -4.27 17.23 -12.78
C ALA A 338 -3.06 18.14 -13.03
N VAL A 339 -1.93 17.78 -12.41
CA VAL A 339 -0.61 18.35 -12.70
C VAL A 339 0.31 17.19 -13.08
N LEU A 340 0.82 17.19 -14.32
CA LEU A 340 1.67 16.14 -14.87
C LEU A 340 3.08 16.69 -15.08
N VAL A 341 4.11 16.02 -14.56
CA VAL A 341 5.48 16.53 -14.55
C VAL A 341 6.50 15.49 -15.00
N ALA A 342 7.26 15.82 -16.04
CA ALA A 342 8.47 15.12 -16.46
C ALA A 342 9.68 15.98 -16.05
N GLY A 343 10.48 15.48 -15.12
CA GLY A 343 11.55 16.25 -14.47
C GLY A 343 12.88 16.35 -15.24
N SER A 344 12.94 15.87 -16.49
CA SER A 344 14.16 15.84 -17.28
C SER A 344 13.94 16.00 -18.78
N ASN A 345 15.07 16.24 -19.43
CA ASN A 345 15.28 16.41 -20.85
C ASN A 345 16.35 15.43 -21.34
N GLY A 346 16.63 15.44 -22.64
CA GLY A 346 17.63 14.60 -23.27
C GLY A 346 17.05 13.27 -23.74
N TRP A 347 17.54 12.79 -24.88
CA TRP A 347 16.99 11.63 -25.58
C TRP A 347 16.99 10.32 -24.77
N TRP A 348 18.00 10.09 -23.93
CA TRP A 348 18.04 8.91 -23.04
C TRP A 348 17.03 8.96 -21.87
N ASN A 349 16.34 10.09 -21.69
CA ASN A 349 15.26 10.28 -20.72
C ASN A 349 13.85 10.29 -21.37
N TYR A 350 13.75 9.88 -22.64
CA TYR A 350 12.51 9.70 -23.43
C TYR A 350 11.28 9.29 -22.60
N ARG A 351 11.45 8.23 -21.80
CA ARG A 351 10.44 7.61 -20.94
C ARG A 351 9.67 8.58 -20.03
N HIS A 352 10.33 9.55 -19.40
CA HIS A 352 9.64 10.44 -18.45
C HIS A 352 8.64 11.38 -19.16
N GLN A 353 8.97 11.84 -20.37
CA GLN A 353 8.03 12.62 -21.19
C GLN A 353 6.98 11.72 -21.85
N ALA A 354 7.32 10.48 -22.22
CA ALA A 354 6.35 9.48 -22.70
C ALA A 354 5.32 9.10 -21.62
N ASP A 355 5.75 9.02 -20.37
CA ASP A 355 4.93 8.83 -19.18
C ASP A 355 3.92 9.97 -18.98
N VAL A 356 4.38 11.22 -18.99
CA VAL A 356 3.49 12.39 -18.92
C VAL A 356 2.49 12.42 -20.07
N CYS A 357 2.95 12.12 -21.29
CA CYS A 357 2.08 12.07 -22.47
C CYS A 357 1.00 10.98 -22.32
N HIS A 358 1.36 9.76 -21.89
CA HIS A 358 0.40 8.67 -21.68
C HIS A 358 -0.58 8.99 -20.55
N ALA A 359 -0.10 9.53 -19.42
CA ALA A 359 -0.96 10.01 -18.34
C ALA A 359 -1.97 11.07 -18.81
N TYR A 360 -1.55 12.03 -19.65
CA TYR A 360 -2.48 12.98 -20.27
C TYR A 360 -3.56 12.28 -21.10
N GLN A 361 -3.18 11.35 -21.99
CA GLN A 361 -4.17 10.64 -22.82
C GLN A 361 -5.19 9.87 -21.97
N LEU A 362 -4.75 9.24 -20.88
CA LEU A 362 -5.58 8.50 -19.93
C LEU A 362 -6.62 9.41 -19.24
N LEU A 363 -6.21 10.60 -18.80
CA LEU A 363 -7.06 11.61 -18.16
C LEU A 363 -8.02 12.27 -19.15
N LYS A 364 -7.53 12.61 -20.35
CA LYS A 364 -8.31 13.16 -21.47
C LYS A 364 -9.42 12.20 -21.89
N LYS A 365 -9.11 10.91 -22.09
CA LYS A 365 -10.10 9.84 -22.32
C LYS A 365 -11.05 9.67 -21.14
N GLY A 366 -10.59 9.96 -19.92
CA GLY A 366 -11.39 9.98 -18.69
C GLY A 366 -12.40 11.13 -18.58
N GLY A 367 -12.37 12.09 -19.51
CA GLY A 367 -13.25 13.26 -19.53
C GLY A 367 -12.72 14.47 -18.77
N LEU A 368 -11.46 14.46 -18.32
CA LEU A 368 -10.81 15.69 -17.84
C LEU A 368 -10.59 16.65 -19.02
N LYS A 369 -10.74 17.94 -18.75
CA LYS A 369 -10.56 19.01 -19.75
C LYS A 369 -9.14 19.58 -19.69
N ASP A 370 -8.65 20.11 -20.81
CA ASP A 370 -7.29 20.65 -20.91
C ASP A 370 -7.09 21.90 -20.05
N GLU A 371 -8.15 22.68 -19.82
CA GLU A 371 -8.16 23.80 -18.85
C GLU A 371 -7.80 23.35 -17.42
N ASN A 372 -8.04 22.07 -17.08
CA ASN A 372 -7.81 21.50 -15.75
C ASN A 372 -6.61 20.53 -15.69
N ILE A 373 -5.92 20.28 -16.81
CA ILE A 373 -4.69 19.48 -16.83
C ILE A 373 -3.53 20.43 -17.14
N ILE A 374 -2.63 20.59 -16.17
CA ILE A 374 -1.39 21.36 -16.30
C ILE A 374 -0.25 20.40 -16.66
N VAL A 375 0.47 20.67 -17.75
CA VAL A 375 1.57 19.80 -18.22
C VAL A 375 2.93 20.49 -18.18
N PHE A 376 3.85 19.88 -17.44
CA PHE A 376 5.27 20.19 -17.40
C PHE A 376 6.05 19.07 -18.12
N MET A 377 6.67 19.38 -19.25
CA MET A 377 7.59 18.49 -19.96
C MET A 377 8.53 19.31 -20.83
N TYR A 378 9.81 18.97 -20.88
CA TYR A 378 10.80 19.84 -21.54
C TYR A 378 10.58 19.98 -23.06
N ASP A 379 9.90 19.00 -23.68
CA ASP A 379 9.42 18.98 -25.07
C ASP A 379 10.49 18.82 -26.17
N ASP A 380 11.63 18.23 -25.81
CA ASP A 380 12.77 17.96 -26.69
C ASP A 380 12.80 16.54 -27.29
N ILE A 381 11.75 15.74 -27.06
CA ILE A 381 11.69 14.32 -27.46
C ILE A 381 11.01 14.12 -28.82
N ALA A 382 9.81 14.66 -29.03
CA ALA A 382 9.01 14.37 -30.22
C ALA A 382 9.72 14.79 -31.52
N ASN A 383 10.36 15.95 -31.52
CA ASN A 383 11.11 16.49 -32.67
C ASN A 383 12.64 16.35 -32.50
N ASN A 384 13.10 15.44 -31.63
CA ASN A 384 14.53 15.18 -31.47
C ASN A 384 15.13 14.66 -32.78
N THR A 385 16.36 15.05 -33.11
CA THR A 385 17.08 14.54 -34.30
C THR A 385 17.34 13.03 -34.23
N MET A 386 17.36 12.46 -33.03
CA MET A 386 17.49 11.02 -32.80
C MET A 386 16.14 10.27 -32.80
N ASN A 387 15.00 10.97 -32.91
CA ASN A 387 13.69 10.32 -32.94
C ASN A 387 13.43 9.67 -34.31
N PRO A 388 13.32 8.32 -34.41
CA PRO A 388 13.04 7.66 -35.68
C PRO A 388 11.61 7.93 -36.20
N ARG A 389 10.72 8.49 -35.36
CA ARG A 389 9.35 8.86 -35.70
C ARG A 389 9.08 10.31 -35.29
N PRO A 390 9.56 11.32 -36.04
CA PRO A 390 9.38 12.73 -35.70
C PRO A 390 7.90 13.10 -35.48
N GLY A 391 7.63 13.85 -34.43
CA GLY A 391 6.29 14.23 -33.99
C GLY A 391 5.50 13.14 -33.24
N VAL A 392 6.11 11.98 -32.93
CA VAL A 392 5.48 10.85 -32.24
C VAL A 392 6.25 10.47 -30.98
N ILE A 393 5.53 10.17 -29.89
CA ILE A 393 6.06 9.55 -28.67
C ILE A 393 5.21 8.31 -28.33
N ILE A 394 5.82 7.19 -27.96
CA ILE A 394 5.14 5.93 -27.58
C ILE A 394 5.57 5.50 -26.18
N ASN A 395 4.64 5.05 -25.33
CA ASN A 395 4.95 4.51 -23.99
C ASN A 395 4.66 3.01 -23.84
N ASN A 396 4.66 2.29 -24.96
CA ASN A 396 4.53 0.84 -24.98
C ASN A 396 5.13 0.33 -26.30
N PRO A 397 5.82 -0.83 -26.32
CA PRO A 397 6.33 -1.48 -27.53
C PRO A 397 5.37 -1.56 -28.72
N ARG A 398 4.07 -1.75 -28.45
CA ARG A 398 2.98 -1.80 -29.43
C ARG A 398 1.98 -0.65 -29.25
N GLY A 399 2.38 0.37 -28.47
CA GLY A 399 1.60 1.56 -28.20
C GLY A 399 1.37 2.41 -29.44
N GLN A 400 0.27 3.16 -29.40
CA GLN A 400 0.02 4.26 -30.33
C GLN A 400 0.75 5.52 -29.88
N ASP A 401 0.75 6.56 -30.70
CA ASP A 401 1.22 7.87 -30.29
C ASP A 401 0.45 8.36 -29.05
N VAL A 402 1.20 8.84 -28.06
CA VAL A 402 0.68 9.50 -26.85
C VAL A 402 0.94 11.00 -26.84
N TYR A 403 1.74 11.53 -27.78
CA TYR A 403 2.15 12.93 -27.84
C TYR A 403 1.07 13.87 -28.39
N ASN A 404 0.30 13.43 -29.39
CA ASN A 404 -0.65 14.30 -30.07
C ASN A 404 -1.71 14.88 -29.12
N GLY A 405 -1.83 16.21 -29.16
CA GLY A 405 -2.80 16.97 -28.36
C GLY A 405 -2.41 17.19 -26.90
N VAL A 406 -1.22 16.79 -26.44
CA VAL A 406 -0.73 17.09 -25.08
C VAL A 406 -0.46 18.61 -24.94
N PRO A 407 -1.04 19.30 -23.93
CA PRO A 407 -0.79 20.72 -23.66
C PRO A 407 0.69 21.06 -23.45
N LYS A 408 1.08 22.27 -23.86
CA LYS A 408 2.43 22.83 -23.69
C LYS A 408 2.40 23.95 -22.66
N ASP A 409 2.03 23.62 -21.42
CA ASP A 409 1.88 24.66 -20.39
C ASP A 409 3.23 25.17 -19.89
N TYR A 410 4.17 24.26 -19.63
CA TYR A 410 5.53 24.58 -19.22
C TYR A 410 6.49 23.66 -19.98
N VAL A 411 7.37 24.25 -20.80
CA VAL A 411 8.31 23.56 -21.69
C VAL A 411 9.68 24.23 -21.66
N GLY A 412 10.75 23.52 -22.04
CA GLY A 412 12.12 24.02 -21.89
C GLY A 412 12.43 24.44 -20.45
N ASP A 413 13.07 25.60 -20.28
CA ASP A 413 13.47 26.16 -18.98
C ASP A 413 12.28 26.55 -18.07
N ASP A 414 11.07 26.66 -18.62
CA ASP A 414 9.85 26.89 -17.83
C ASP A 414 9.49 25.65 -16.98
N VAL A 415 10.09 24.48 -17.27
CA VAL A 415 10.05 23.29 -16.42
C VAL A 415 11.07 23.46 -15.28
N ASN A 416 10.62 24.12 -14.22
CA ASN A 416 11.44 24.39 -13.04
C ASN A 416 10.64 24.25 -11.74
N ALA A 417 11.36 24.13 -10.61
CA ALA A 417 10.76 23.90 -9.30
C ALA A 417 9.86 25.07 -8.84
N ASP A 418 10.24 26.32 -9.13
CA ASP A 418 9.47 27.50 -8.74
C ASP A 418 8.11 27.56 -9.44
N ASN A 419 8.08 27.33 -10.76
CA ASN A 419 6.84 27.23 -11.53
C ASN A 419 5.97 26.07 -11.02
N PHE A 420 6.54 24.90 -10.72
CA PHE A 420 5.79 23.77 -10.17
C PHE A 420 5.14 24.11 -8.82
N PHE A 421 5.88 24.74 -7.90
CA PHE A 421 5.35 25.19 -6.61
C PHE A 421 4.27 26.28 -6.78
N ASN A 422 4.50 27.26 -7.66
CA ASN A 422 3.54 28.32 -7.94
C ASN A 422 2.26 27.79 -8.63
N VAL A 423 2.37 26.77 -9.50
CA VAL A 423 1.22 26.07 -10.07
C VAL A 423 0.38 25.42 -8.98
N ILE A 424 0.98 24.62 -8.08
CA ILE A 424 0.25 23.94 -6.99
C ILE A 424 -0.50 24.97 -6.12
N LEU A 425 0.17 26.07 -5.77
CA LEU A 425 -0.37 27.13 -4.92
C LEU A 425 -1.34 28.10 -5.63
N ALA A 426 -1.65 27.88 -6.92
CA ALA A 426 -2.40 28.82 -7.77
C ALA A 426 -1.78 30.23 -7.85
N ASN A 427 -0.49 30.39 -7.54
CA ASN A 427 0.20 31.67 -7.49
C ASN A 427 0.64 32.14 -8.89
N LYS A 428 -0.32 32.63 -9.68
CA LYS A 428 -0.06 33.09 -11.05
C LYS A 428 0.95 34.25 -11.14
N SER A 429 1.13 35.07 -10.10
CA SER A 429 2.11 36.17 -10.11
C SER A 429 3.55 35.73 -9.88
N GLY A 430 3.77 34.51 -9.35
CA GLY A 430 5.10 33.91 -9.22
C GLY A 430 5.56 33.10 -10.43
N ILE A 431 4.68 32.89 -11.42
CA ILE A 431 5.01 32.11 -12.63
C ILE A 431 5.96 32.90 -13.54
N THR A 432 7.02 32.24 -13.99
CA THR A 432 7.96 32.72 -15.00
C THR A 432 7.80 31.90 -16.28
N GLY A 433 7.44 32.56 -17.40
CA GLY A 433 7.19 31.87 -18.67
C GLY A 433 5.93 30.99 -18.68
N GLY A 434 5.89 30.04 -19.61
CA GLY A 434 4.79 29.10 -19.82
C GLY A 434 3.45 29.74 -20.23
N SER A 435 2.38 28.93 -20.19
CA SER A 435 1.00 29.34 -20.48
C SER A 435 0.35 30.15 -19.35
N GLY A 436 0.96 30.15 -18.16
CA GLY A 436 0.38 30.75 -16.95
C GLY A 436 -0.88 30.02 -16.45
N LYS A 437 -1.07 28.74 -16.83
CA LYS A 437 -2.12 27.85 -16.29
C LYS A 437 -1.67 27.31 -14.94
N VAL A 438 -2.46 27.52 -13.90
CA VAL A 438 -2.17 27.12 -12.52
C VAL A 438 -3.31 26.30 -11.93
N LEU A 439 -3.08 25.63 -10.79
CA LEU A 439 -4.04 24.75 -10.12
C LEU A 439 -5.11 25.53 -9.35
N ASN A 440 -5.94 26.29 -10.09
CA ASN A 440 -6.98 27.18 -9.60
C ASN A 440 -8.25 26.41 -9.17
N SER A 441 -8.06 25.45 -8.26
CA SER A 441 -9.07 24.53 -7.76
C SER A 441 -9.92 25.13 -6.62
N SER A 442 -11.10 24.55 -6.40
CA SER A 442 -12.09 24.94 -5.39
C SER A 442 -12.18 23.90 -4.24
N PRO A 443 -12.80 24.22 -3.08
CA PRO A 443 -12.84 23.31 -1.91
C PRO A 443 -13.46 21.93 -2.15
N ASN A 444 -14.31 21.77 -3.18
CA ASN A 444 -14.92 20.49 -3.53
C ASN A 444 -14.12 19.68 -4.56
N ASP A 445 -13.06 20.27 -5.13
CA ASP A 445 -12.33 19.72 -6.26
C ASP A 445 -11.37 18.60 -5.85
N HIS A 446 -11.11 17.69 -6.79
CA HIS A 446 -10.19 16.58 -6.61
C HIS A 446 -8.95 16.81 -7.47
N ILE A 447 -7.76 16.60 -6.89
CA ILE A 447 -6.47 16.85 -7.54
C ILE A 447 -5.72 15.53 -7.74
N PHE A 448 -5.17 15.32 -8.94
CA PHE A 448 -4.21 14.26 -9.24
C PHE A 448 -2.87 14.84 -9.67
N ILE A 449 -1.83 14.71 -8.84
CA ILE A 449 -0.47 15.08 -9.23
C ILE A 449 0.27 13.81 -9.64
N TYR A 450 0.88 13.83 -10.82
CA TYR A 450 1.76 12.78 -11.29
C TYR A 450 3.12 13.36 -11.68
N TYR A 451 4.18 12.77 -11.14
CA TYR A 451 5.55 13.19 -11.34
C TYR A 451 6.39 11.98 -11.72
N THR A 452 7.22 12.10 -12.75
CA THR A 452 8.12 11.06 -13.24
C THR A 452 9.48 11.68 -13.58
N ASP A 453 10.52 11.27 -12.84
CA ASP A 453 11.91 11.57 -13.19
C ASP A 453 12.96 10.75 -12.42
N HIS A 454 14.24 11.13 -12.59
CA HIS A 454 15.33 10.78 -11.69
C HIS A 454 15.14 11.38 -10.30
N GLY A 455 15.31 10.54 -9.28
CA GLY A 455 15.37 10.96 -7.88
C GLY A 455 16.70 10.69 -7.20
N GLY A 456 16.77 11.19 -5.98
CA GLY A 456 17.75 10.82 -4.99
C GLY A 456 17.16 10.95 -3.59
N PRO A 457 17.92 10.58 -2.55
CA PRO A 457 17.47 10.72 -1.17
C PRO A 457 17.05 12.17 -0.88
N GLY A 458 15.76 12.38 -0.60
CA GLY A 458 15.16 13.67 -0.25
C GLY A 458 15.01 14.68 -1.40
N ILE A 459 15.26 14.28 -2.65
CA ILE A 459 15.11 15.16 -3.82
C ILE A 459 14.54 14.48 -5.07
N VAL A 460 13.90 15.26 -5.94
CA VAL A 460 13.58 14.88 -7.32
C VAL A 460 13.99 15.98 -8.30
N SER A 461 14.35 15.59 -9.53
CA SER A 461 15.05 16.47 -10.48
C SER A 461 14.07 17.28 -11.33
N MET A 462 14.38 18.56 -11.58
CA MET A 462 13.79 19.30 -12.70
C MET A 462 14.89 19.52 -13.77
N PRO A 463 14.54 19.82 -15.04
CA PRO A 463 15.52 20.27 -16.04
C PRO A 463 16.23 21.53 -15.56
N THR A 464 15.48 22.45 -14.95
CA THR A 464 15.99 23.66 -14.29
C THR A 464 15.68 23.62 -12.79
N GLY A 465 16.72 23.30 -11.99
CA GLY A 465 16.64 23.23 -10.53
C GLY A 465 16.35 21.82 -9.97
N VAL A 466 16.00 21.76 -8.69
CA VAL A 466 15.73 20.52 -7.94
C VAL A 466 14.59 20.77 -6.96
N VAL A 467 13.69 19.81 -6.82
CA VAL A 467 12.63 19.82 -5.80
C VAL A 467 13.12 19.06 -4.58
N TYR A 468 13.35 19.78 -3.47
CA TYR A 468 13.65 19.17 -2.17
C TYR A 468 12.35 18.75 -1.46
N ALA A 469 12.41 17.63 -0.73
CA ALA A 469 11.25 17.06 -0.06
C ALA A 469 10.57 18.04 0.92
N ASN A 470 11.34 18.75 1.74
CA ASN A 470 10.77 19.70 2.69
C ASN A 470 10.03 20.86 2.00
N ASP A 471 10.51 21.34 0.84
CA ASP A 471 9.88 22.41 0.09
C ASP A 471 8.56 21.94 -0.53
N LEU A 472 8.54 20.75 -1.13
CA LEU A 472 7.32 20.12 -1.65
C LEU A 472 6.28 19.92 -0.55
N ILE A 473 6.70 19.36 0.61
CA ILE A 473 5.81 19.12 1.75
C ILE A 473 5.28 20.45 2.33
N ASN A 474 6.10 21.50 2.38
CA ASN A 474 5.66 22.84 2.78
C ASN A 474 4.66 23.46 1.78
N VAL A 475 4.84 23.22 0.48
CA VAL A 475 3.90 23.62 -0.58
C VAL A 475 2.57 22.86 -0.45
N LEU A 476 2.60 21.55 -0.20
CA LEU A 476 1.39 20.74 0.05
C LEU A 476 0.65 21.20 1.33
N LYS A 477 1.37 21.48 2.42
CA LYS A 477 0.79 22.06 3.65
C LYS A 477 0.14 23.43 3.40
N LYS A 478 0.76 24.30 2.62
CA LYS A 478 0.18 25.60 2.20
C LYS A 478 -1.05 25.41 1.32
N LYS A 479 -1.03 24.45 0.39
CA LYS A 479 -2.18 24.10 -0.46
C LYS A 479 -3.34 23.59 0.39
N HIS A 480 -3.10 22.72 1.37
CA HIS A 480 -4.11 22.28 2.34
C HIS A 480 -4.68 23.47 3.13
N ALA A 481 -3.81 24.29 3.73
CA ALA A 481 -4.22 25.44 4.54
C ALA A 481 -5.04 26.50 3.78
N SER A 482 -4.95 26.54 2.44
CA SER A 482 -5.81 27.39 1.61
C SER A 482 -7.25 26.87 1.45
N GLY A 483 -7.53 25.61 1.82
CA GLY A 483 -8.85 24.99 1.67
C GLY A 483 -9.30 24.79 0.22
N THR A 484 -8.40 24.83 -0.76
CA THR A 484 -8.74 24.86 -2.20
C THR A 484 -8.85 23.47 -2.85
N TYR A 485 -9.08 22.40 -2.08
CA TYR A 485 -9.41 21.06 -2.58
C TYR A 485 -10.11 20.22 -1.52
N SER A 486 -10.82 19.19 -1.97
CA SER A 486 -11.46 18.16 -1.13
C SER A 486 -10.49 17.03 -0.84
N LYS A 487 -9.89 16.46 -1.90
CA LYS A 487 -8.91 15.36 -1.82
C LYS A 487 -7.81 15.49 -2.87
N LEU A 488 -6.60 15.08 -2.54
CA LEU A 488 -5.44 15.09 -3.43
C LEU A 488 -4.75 13.71 -3.45
N VAL A 489 -4.44 13.23 -4.65
CA VAL A 489 -3.63 12.03 -4.90
C VAL A 489 -2.32 12.45 -5.56
N PHE A 490 -1.19 11.93 -5.06
CA PHE A 490 0.15 12.18 -5.62
C PHE A 490 0.82 10.86 -6.01
N TYR A 491 1.12 10.65 -7.28
CA TYR A 491 1.90 9.51 -7.78
C TYR A 491 3.31 9.98 -8.15
N LEU A 492 4.35 9.37 -7.57
CA LEU A 492 5.75 9.74 -7.80
C LEU A 492 6.59 8.56 -8.32
N GLU A 493 6.96 8.62 -9.60
CA GLU A 493 8.03 7.80 -10.20
C GLU A 493 9.39 8.50 -10.02
N ALA A 494 10.28 7.87 -9.25
CA ALA A 494 11.68 8.23 -9.10
C ALA A 494 12.45 7.22 -8.21
N CYS A 495 13.77 7.15 -8.38
CA CYS A 495 14.69 6.57 -7.38
C CYS A 495 14.55 7.24 -6.01
N GLU A 496 14.57 6.42 -4.97
CA GLU A 496 14.35 6.80 -3.57
C GLU A 496 13.10 7.65 -3.30
N SER A 497 12.07 7.55 -4.15
CA SER A 497 10.87 8.42 -4.12
C SER A 497 10.14 8.41 -2.78
N GLY A 498 10.16 7.30 -2.02
CA GLY A 498 9.64 7.26 -0.66
C GLY A 498 10.27 8.28 0.31
N SER A 499 11.53 8.65 0.09
CA SER A 499 12.25 9.64 0.93
C SER A 499 11.76 11.08 0.75
N MET A 500 10.87 11.33 -0.22
CA MET A 500 10.18 12.61 -0.38
C MET A 500 9.03 12.82 0.63
N PHE A 501 8.57 11.75 1.29
CA PHE A 501 7.40 11.76 2.16
C PHE A 501 7.64 11.10 3.52
N ASP A 502 8.54 10.11 3.61
CA ASP A 502 8.82 9.38 4.85
C ASP A 502 9.30 10.31 5.98
N GLY A 503 8.62 10.26 7.12
CA GLY A 503 8.83 11.17 8.25
C GLY A 503 8.55 12.66 8.00
N LEU A 504 7.94 13.04 6.86
CA LEU A 504 7.70 14.44 6.48
C LEU A 504 6.23 14.79 6.25
N LEU A 505 5.48 13.92 5.57
CA LEU A 505 4.07 14.13 5.24
C LEU A 505 3.20 13.75 6.46
N PRO A 506 2.50 14.71 7.11
CA PRO A 506 1.59 14.38 8.19
C PRO A 506 0.26 13.85 7.66
N GLU A 507 -0.44 13.10 8.51
CA GLU A 507 -1.85 12.76 8.34
C GLU A 507 -2.74 13.99 8.55
N GLY A 508 -4.00 13.90 8.11
CA GLY A 508 -5.03 14.94 8.23
C GLY A 508 -5.00 16.02 7.13
N LEU A 509 -4.28 15.80 6.02
CA LEU A 509 -4.20 16.77 4.92
C LEU A 509 -5.20 16.50 3.77
N SER A 510 -5.94 15.40 3.82
CA SER A 510 -6.66 14.82 2.69
C SER A 510 -5.75 14.55 1.49
N ILE A 511 -4.53 14.06 1.76
CA ILE A 511 -3.51 13.74 0.76
C ILE A 511 -3.14 12.26 0.85
N TYR A 512 -3.30 11.53 -0.25
CA TYR A 512 -2.79 10.16 -0.40
C TYR A 512 -1.69 10.11 -1.45
N VAL A 513 -0.61 9.39 -1.15
CA VAL A 513 0.60 9.32 -2.00
C VAL A 513 0.97 7.88 -2.29
N THR A 514 1.41 7.60 -3.52
CA THR A 514 2.17 6.39 -3.86
C THR A 514 3.51 6.72 -4.51
N THR A 515 4.55 5.97 -4.17
CA THR A 515 5.91 6.16 -4.70
C THR A 515 6.44 4.89 -5.35
N ALA A 516 7.21 5.01 -6.43
CA ALA A 516 7.76 3.87 -7.17
C ALA A 516 8.76 3.00 -6.37
N SER A 517 9.43 3.59 -5.37
CA SER A 517 10.48 2.93 -4.59
C SER A 517 10.45 3.33 -3.11
N LYS A 518 11.09 2.50 -2.27
CA LYS A 518 11.43 2.82 -0.87
C LYS A 518 12.37 4.01 -0.75
N PRO A 519 12.48 4.66 0.44
CA PRO A 519 13.45 5.72 0.72
C PRO A 519 14.94 5.40 0.48
N ASN A 520 15.29 4.15 0.18
CA ASN A 520 16.65 3.63 0.00
C ASN A 520 16.80 2.66 -1.19
N GLU A 521 15.94 2.76 -2.19
CA GLU A 521 15.87 1.85 -3.33
C GLU A 521 15.77 2.63 -4.66
N ASN A 522 16.38 2.12 -5.73
CA ASN A 522 16.24 2.70 -7.07
C ASN A 522 14.87 2.33 -7.67
N SER A 523 14.35 3.16 -8.58
CA SER A 523 13.30 2.74 -9.51
C SER A 523 13.91 2.43 -10.88
N TRP A 524 13.07 1.97 -11.82
CA TRP A 524 13.51 1.20 -12.97
C TRP A 524 12.83 1.64 -14.25
N GLY A 525 13.61 2.02 -15.26
CA GLY A 525 13.13 2.14 -16.63
C GLY A 525 12.70 0.77 -17.18
N THR A 526 11.63 0.73 -17.98
CA THR A 526 11.15 -0.48 -18.63
C THR A 526 10.88 -0.26 -20.12
N TYR A 527 10.47 -1.34 -20.80
CA TYR A 527 10.45 -1.42 -22.27
C TYR A 527 11.79 -0.98 -22.88
N CYS A 528 12.86 -1.24 -22.12
CA CYS A 528 14.25 -1.12 -22.55
C CYS A 528 14.61 -2.41 -23.29
N GLY A 529 15.36 -2.30 -24.37
CA GLY A 529 15.80 -3.51 -25.03
C GLY A 529 16.40 -3.31 -26.41
N VAL A 530 16.81 -4.46 -26.92
CA VAL A 530 17.69 -4.62 -28.08
C VAL A 530 17.18 -5.73 -28.99
N GLY A 531 16.62 -6.80 -28.40
CA GLY A 531 16.00 -7.90 -29.15
C GLY A 531 17.00 -8.79 -29.87
N ASP A 532 18.27 -8.75 -29.49
CA ASP A 532 19.32 -9.61 -30.07
C ASP A 532 19.58 -10.85 -29.19
N ALA A 533 20.37 -11.81 -29.72
CA ALA A 533 20.64 -13.08 -29.04
C ALA A 533 21.52 -12.96 -27.77
N ARG A 534 22.14 -11.80 -27.53
CA ARG A 534 22.95 -11.47 -26.32
C ARG A 534 22.15 -10.62 -25.33
N ASP A 535 21.10 -9.94 -25.81
CA ASP A 535 20.21 -9.07 -25.04
C ASP A 535 18.73 -9.28 -25.45
N PRO A 536 18.17 -10.48 -25.13
CA PRO A 536 16.78 -10.78 -25.42
C PRO A 536 15.86 -10.11 -24.41
N CYS A 537 14.96 -9.24 -24.88
CA CYS A 537 13.83 -8.80 -24.06
C CYS A 537 12.90 -10.01 -23.90
N LEU A 538 12.69 -10.46 -22.66
CA LEU A 538 12.12 -11.78 -22.41
C LEU A 538 10.63 -11.91 -22.80
N VAL A 539 9.93 -10.80 -23.06
CA VAL A 539 8.54 -10.79 -23.56
C VAL A 539 8.30 -9.76 -24.67
N GLU A 540 8.51 -8.46 -24.44
CA GLU A 540 8.34 -7.42 -25.47
C GLU A 540 9.54 -6.47 -25.51
N CYS A 541 10.12 -6.29 -26.69
CA CYS A 541 11.16 -5.30 -26.97
C CYS A 541 10.54 -4.00 -27.49
N PRO A 542 11.15 -2.82 -27.24
CA PRO A 542 10.82 -1.63 -28.01
C PRO A 542 10.98 -1.90 -29.52
N PRO A 543 10.29 -1.16 -30.41
CA PRO A 543 10.49 -1.30 -31.86
C PRO A 543 11.98 -1.12 -32.20
N PRO A 544 12.54 -1.87 -33.18
CA PRO A 544 13.98 -1.88 -33.43
C PRO A 544 14.62 -0.51 -33.65
N GLU A 545 13.87 0.46 -34.15
CA GLU A 545 14.30 1.84 -34.34
C GLU A 545 14.51 2.64 -33.03
N PHE A 546 13.91 2.21 -31.91
CA PHE A 546 14.10 2.80 -30.57
C PHE A 546 15.16 2.05 -29.73
N LYS A 547 15.96 1.19 -30.35
CA LYS A 547 16.97 0.36 -29.67
C LYS A 547 17.92 1.18 -28.79
N GLY A 548 18.13 0.70 -27.56
CA GLY A 548 18.95 1.37 -26.54
C GLY A 548 18.23 2.45 -25.74
N VAL A 549 16.98 2.77 -26.07
CA VAL A 549 16.12 3.68 -25.31
C VAL A 549 15.07 2.87 -24.54
N CYS A 550 14.71 3.31 -23.34
CA CYS A 550 13.57 2.79 -22.59
C CYS A 550 12.33 3.65 -22.93
N LEU A 551 11.19 3.02 -23.20
CA LEU A 551 9.98 3.74 -23.62
C LEU A 551 9.14 4.28 -22.46
N GLY A 552 9.28 3.71 -21.25
CA GLY A 552 8.55 4.09 -20.04
C GLY A 552 9.28 3.68 -18.77
N ASP A 553 8.73 3.98 -17.61
CA ASP A 553 9.24 3.50 -16.31
C ASP A 553 8.30 2.44 -15.68
N LEU A 554 8.87 1.52 -14.89
CA LEU A 554 8.22 0.27 -14.48
C LEU A 554 6.97 0.50 -13.63
N TYR A 555 7.03 1.41 -12.66
CA TYR A 555 5.87 1.76 -11.84
C TYR A 555 4.88 2.60 -12.65
N SER A 556 5.38 3.51 -13.51
CA SER A 556 4.57 4.32 -14.41
C SER A 556 3.67 3.49 -15.32
N VAL A 557 4.25 2.63 -16.17
CA VAL A 557 3.47 1.82 -17.10
C VAL A 557 2.60 0.79 -16.35
N ALA A 558 2.99 0.39 -15.14
CA ALA A 558 2.19 -0.48 -14.31
C ALA A 558 0.85 0.16 -13.91
N TRP A 559 0.82 1.44 -13.51
CA TRP A 559 -0.43 2.12 -13.15
C TRP A 559 -1.22 2.61 -14.37
N MET A 560 -0.54 3.04 -15.43
CA MET A 560 -1.21 3.54 -16.64
C MET A 560 -1.88 2.42 -17.44
N GLU A 561 -1.19 1.29 -17.67
CA GLU A 561 -1.77 0.16 -18.43
C GLU A 561 -2.90 -0.55 -17.65
N ASP A 562 -2.81 -0.58 -16.32
CA ASP A 562 -3.92 -0.99 -15.46
C ASP A 562 -5.13 -0.07 -15.65
N SER A 563 -4.93 1.25 -15.59
CA SER A 563 -5.98 2.27 -15.75
C SER A 563 -6.58 2.40 -17.16
N ASP A 564 -5.87 1.93 -18.19
CA ASP A 564 -6.35 1.84 -19.58
C ASP A 564 -7.25 0.61 -19.79
N VAL A 565 -6.96 -0.51 -19.10
CA VAL A 565 -7.69 -1.79 -19.26
C VAL A 565 -8.86 -1.92 -18.28
N GLN A 566 -8.69 -1.43 -17.05
CA GLN A 566 -9.60 -1.68 -15.95
C GLN A 566 -10.67 -0.59 -15.79
N SER A 567 -11.77 -0.97 -15.16
CA SER A 567 -12.86 -0.06 -14.85
C SER A 567 -12.48 0.87 -13.69
N ARG A 568 -11.90 2.04 -14.01
CA ARG A 568 -11.68 3.17 -13.07
C ARG A 568 -12.92 3.56 -12.26
N GLN A 569 -14.12 3.21 -12.76
CA GLN A 569 -15.41 3.44 -12.10
C GLN A 569 -15.61 2.56 -10.85
N THR A 570 -14.96 1.40 -10.80
CA THR A 570 -15.14 0.37 -9.76
C THR A 570 -13.87 0.09 -8.97
N GLU A 571 -12.71 0.22 -9.60
CA GLU A 571 -11.41 0.01 -8.98
C GLU A 571 -11.04 1.14 -8.03
N THR A 572 -10.48 0.79 -6.87
CA THR A 572 -9.95 1.75 -5.89
C THR A 572 -8.46 2.00 -6.02
N LEU A 573 -7.99 3.11 -5.44
CA LEU A 573 -6.56 3.41 -5.32
C LEU A 573 -5.79 2.30 -4.58
N ASP A 574 -6.39 1.67 -3.58
CA ASP A 574 -5.86 0.50 -2.86
C ASP A 574 -5.73 -0.75 -3.75
N GLU A 575 -6.76 -1.06 -4.54
CA GLU A 575 -6.76 -2.21 -5.46
C GLU A 575 -5.70 -2.03 -6.56
N GLN A 576 -5.61 -0.82 -7.12
CA GLN A 576 -4.58 -0.44 -8.07
C GLN A 576 -3.17 -0.51 -7.44
N TYR A 577 -2.97 0.08 -6.25
CA TYR A 577 -1.70 0.01 -5.53
C TYR A 577 -1.21 -1.43 -5.37
N HIS A 578 -2.07 -2.35 -4.94
CA HIS A 578 -1.70 -3.76 -4.81
C HIS A 578 -1.28 -4.41 -6.13
N LYS A 579 -1.90 -4.05 -7.26
CA LYS A 579 -1.47 -4.55 -8.58
C LYS A 579 -0.13 -3.98 -9.01
N ILE A 580 0.06 -2.67 -8.85
CA ILE A 580 1.31 -1.99 -9.19
C ILE A 580 2.44 -2.58 -8.33
N ALA A 581 2.26 -2.64 -7.01
CA ALA A 581 3.23 -3.22 -6.08
C ALA A 581 3.62 -4.66 -6.46
N ASN A 582 2.64 -5.51 -6.80
CA ASN A 582 2.91 -6.87 -7.27
C ASN A 582 3.66 -6.90 -8.61
N ARG A 583 3.39 -5.98 -9.55
CA ARG A 583 4.08 -5.91 -10.86
C ARG A 583 5.51 -5.38 -10.71
N THR A 584 5.70 -4.30 -9.96
CA THR A 584 6.99 -3.63 -9.75
C THR A 584 7.94 -4.50 -8.90
N ALA A 585 7.40 -5.24 -7.92
CA ALA A 585 8.17 -6.18 -7.09
C ALA A 585 8.31 -7.59 -7.69
N ALA A 586 7.73 -7.88 -8.87
CA ALA A 586 7.69 -9.23 -9.44
C ALA A 586 9.08 -9.82 -9.74
N ASN A 587 10.07 -8.95 -9.93
CA ASN A 587 11.48 -9.31 -10.02
C ASN A 587 12.33 -8.24 -9.30
N LEU A 588 12.51 -8.38 -7.98
CA LEU A 588 13.30 -7.44 -7.15
C LEU A 588 14.78 -7.29 -7.55
N THR A 589 15.31 -8.10 -8.47
CA THR A 589 16.64 -7.86 -9.07
C THR A 589 16.61 -6.66 -10.03
N TYR A 590 15.44 -6.39 -10.62
CA TYR A 590 15.18 -5.38 -11.65
C TYR A 590 13.84 -4.69 -11.37
N GLY A 591 13.55 -4.40 -10.10
CA GLY A 591 12.26 -3.94 -9.62
C GLY A 591 12.37 -3.33 -8.23
N SER A 592 11.28 -2.74 -7.75
CA SER A 592 11.25 -1.92 -6.53
C SER A 592 9.96 -2.10 -5.75
N HIS A 593 9.98 -1.69 -4.48
CA HIS A 593 8.84 -1.72 -3.59
C HIS A 593 8.09 -0.40 -3.66
N VAL A 594 6.85 -0.47 -4.15
CA VAL A 594 5.93 0.67 -4.12
C VAL A 594 5.51 0.95 -2.68
N MET A 595 5.51 2.22 -2.28
CA MET A 595 5.12 2.64 -0.92
C MET A 595 3.88 3.53 -0.95
N GLN A 596 3.19 3.65 0.17
CA GLN A 596 2.06 4.57 0.40
C GLN A 596 2.40 5.55 1.54
N TYR A 597 1.93 6.80 1.43
CA TYR A 597 2.04 7.82 2.50
C TYR A 597 0.78 8.68 2.60
N GLY A 598 0.61 9.33 3.76
CA GLY A 598 -0.52 10.24 4.03
C GLY A 598 -1.79 9.49 4.43
N ASP A 599 -2.94 10.05 4.06
CA ASP A 599 -4.26 9.66 4.54
C ASP A 599 -4.76 8.37 3.88
N MET A 600 -4.42 7.23 4.48
CA MET A 600 -4.73 5.88 3.96
C MET A 600 -6.23 5.62 3.73
N GLU A 601 -7.12 6.37 4.37
CA GLU A 601 -8.56 6.31 4.14
C GLU A 601 -8.96 6.71 2.71
N LEU A 602 -8.20 7.60 2.05
CA LEU A 602 -8.40 7.96 0.65
C LEU A 602 -8.10 6.78 -0.29
N SER A 603 -7.30 5.77 0.13
CA SER A 603 -7.02 4.60 -0.72
C SER A 603 -8.28 3.80 -1.10
N PHE A 604 -9.36 3.93 -0.33
CA PHE A 604 -10.65 3.33 -0.63
C PHE A 604 -11.46 4.09 -1.68
N ASP A 605 -11.06 5.29 -2.10
CA ASP A 605 -11.70 6.00 -3.21
C ASP A 605 -11.52 5.28 -4.53
N ALA A 606 -12.51 5.43 -5.41
CA ALA A 606 -12.46 4.85 -6.75
C ALA A 606 -11.67 5.77 -7.70
N LEU A 607 -10.85 5.19 -8.58
CA LEU A 607 -9.95 5.93 -9.46
C LEU A 607 -10.66 7.02 -10.27
N PHE A 608 -11.93 6.82 -10.65
CA PHE A 608 -12.69 7.79 -11.43
C PHE A 608 -12.86 9.14 -10.74
N GLN A 609 -12.78 9.20 -9.41
CA GLN A 609 -12.88 10.45 -8.66
C GLN A 609 -11.73 11.42 -9.00
N TYR A 610 -10.57 10.89 -9.40
CA TYR A 610 -9.38 11.65 -9.75
C TYR A 610 -9.10 11.60 -11.26
N MET A 611 -9.14 10.39 -11.84
CA MET A 611 -8.74 10.12 -13.23
C MET A 611 -9.90 10.12 -14.24
N GLY A 612 -11.15 10.24 -13.80
CA GLY A 612 -12.32 10.16 -14.67
C GLY A 612 -12.64 8.75 -15.20
N VAL A 613 -13.57 8.66 -16.15
CA VAL A 613 -14.07 7.38 -16.72
C VAL A 613 -13.95 7.40 -18.23
N ALA A 614 -13.29 6.39 -18.82
CA ALA A 614 -13.26 6.23 -20.26
C ALA A 614 -14.67 5.98 -20.83
N SER A 615 -15.09 6.76 -21.82
CA SER A 615 -16.31 6.46 -22.58
C SER A 615 -16.09 5.17 -23.40
N LYS A 616 -17.07 4.25 -23.38
CA LYS A 616 -16.94 2.87 -23.90
C LYS A 616 -16.82 2.75 -25.44
N ASN A 617 -16.59 3.84 -26.16
CA ASN A 617 -16.77 3.93 -27.61
C ASN A 617 -15.50 3.67 -28.45
N HIS A 618 -14.41 3.18 -27.85
CA HIS A 618 -13.27 2.70 -28.62
C HIS A 618 -12.92 1.26 -28.29
N THR A 619 -12.99 0.41 -29.33
CA THR A 619 -12.45 -0.94 -29.36
C THR A 619 -10.92 -0.87 -29.34
N TYR A 620 -10.35 -0.69 -28.14
CA TYR A 620 -8.95 -1.07 -27.95
C TYR A 620 -8.85 -2.57 -28.21
N VAL A 621 -7.91 -2.99 -29.07
CA VAL A 621 -7.68 -4.42 -29.30
C VAL A 621 -7.20 -4.99 -27.97
N SER A 622 -8.03 -5.85 -27.37
CA SER A 622 -7.73 -6.54 -26.12
C SER A 622 -6.45 -7.36 -26.27
N MET A 623 -5.30 -6.79 -25.90
CA MET A 623 -4.15 -7.60 -25.52
C MET A 623 -4.59 -8.47 -24.36
N ASP A 624 -4.42 -9.79 -24.50
CA ASP A 624 -5.00 -10.80 -23.59
C ASP A 624 -4.62 -10.44 -22.14
N SER A 625 -5.57 -10.49 -21.21
CA SER A 625 -5.34 -10.16 -19.79
C SER A 625 -4.33 -11.09 -19.10
N LYS A 626 -3.88 -12.13 -19.80
CA LYS A 626 -2.74 -13.01 -19.47
C LYS A 626 -1.37 -12.44 -19.88
N SER A 627 -1.31 -11.27 -20.50
CA SER A 627 -0.11 -10.67 -21.08
C SER A 627 0.56 -9.59 -20.21
N PHE A 628 0.08 -9.35 -18.98
CA PHE A 628 0.79 -8.53 -17.99
C PHE A 628 2.09 -9.24 -17.59
N SER A 629 3.15 -8.94 -18.33
CA SER A 629 4.35 -9.75 -18.34
C SER A 629 5.28 -9.39 -17.19
N VAL A 630 5.65 -10.41 -16.42
CA VAL A 630 6.57 -10.33 -15.27
C VAL A 630 8.06 -10.22 -15.71
N TYR A 631 8.33 -10.21 -17.01
CA TYR A 631 9.68 -10.38 -17.57
C TYR A 631 10.00 -9.36 -18.67
N SER A 632 9.91 -8.07 -18.35
CA SER A 632 10.63 -7.03 -19.12
C SER A 632 12.08 -6.95 -18.62
N ARG A 633 13.05 -6.62 -19.50
CA ARG A 633 14.41 -6.28 -19.05
C ARG A 633 14.39 -4.84 -18.58
N ASN A 634 14.18 -4.63 -17.29
CA ASN A 634 14.21 -3.30 -16.71
C ASN A 634 15.66 -2.84 -16.53
N VAL A 635 15.89 -1.54 -16.65
CA VAL A 635 17.20 -0.89 -16.50
C VAL A 635 17.10 0.10 -15.34
N ASP A 636 18.07 0.07 -14.43
CA ASP A 636 18.18 1.03 -13.33
C ASP A 636 18.15 2.46 -13.90
N GLN A 637 17.29 3.35 -13.38
CA GLN A 637 17.18 4.73 -13.90
C GLN A 637 18.53 5.45 -13.98
N ARG A 638 19.49 5.14 -13.10
CA ARG A 638 20.84 5.73 -13.04
C ARG A 638 21.80 5.19 -14.10
N GLU A 639 21.40 4.13 -14.81
CA GLU A 639 22.17 3.46 -15.86
C GLU A 639 21.57 3.65 -17.26
N THR A 640 20.44 4.35 -17.44
CA THR A 640 19.78 4.45 -18.76
C THR A 640 20.61 5.19 -19.81
N GLU A 641 21.37 6.22 -19.41
CA GLU A 641 22.31 6.90 -20.32
C GLU A 641 23.46 5.97 -20.74
N PHE A 642 24.05 5.25 -19.78
CA PHE A 642 25.11 4.27 -20.05
C PHE A 642 24.60 3.15 -20.96
N PHE A 643 23.39 2.63 -20.71
CA PHE A 643 22.73 1.62 -21.53
C PHE A 643 22.51 2.09 -22.98
N TYR A 644 22.08 3.34 -23.17
CA TYR A 644 21.93 3.94 -24.49
C TYR A 644 23.26 3.97 -25.27
N TRP A 645 24.31 4.54 -24.68
CA TRP A 645 25.63 4.62 -25.32
C TRP A 645 26.29 3.25 -25.49
N GLN A 646 26.07 2.31 -24.56
CA GLN A 646 26.55 0.93 -24.69
C GLN A 646 25.86 0.22 -25.87
N SER A 647 24.56 0.47 -26.07
CA SER A 647 23.84 -0.06 -27.22
C SER A 647 24.34 0.56 -28.54
N LYS A 648 24.58 1.88 -28.58
CA LYS A 648 25.17 2.55 -29.75
C LYS A 648 26.56 2.01 -30.08
N TYR A 649 27.44 1.86 -29.08
CA TYR A 649 28.80 1.35 -29.25
C TYR A 649 28.84 -0.09 -29.81
N ARG A 650 27.98 -0.98 -29.32
CA ARG A 650 27.89 -2.37 -29.78
C ARG A 650 27.39 -2.49 -31.24
N ASP A 651 26.57 -1.54 -31.67
CA ASP A 651 25.88 -1.57 -32.96
C ASP A 651 26.64 -0.83 -34.07
N ALA A 652 27.39 0.22 -33.71
CA ALA A 652 28.16 1.01 -34.66
C ALA A 652 29.27 0.15 -35.31
N PRO A 653 29.43 0.19 -36.64
CA PRO A 653 30.47 -0.56 -37.34
C PRO A 653 31.86 -0.27 -36.76
N GLU A 654 32.67 -1.31 -36.57
CA GLU A 654 33.99 -1.16 -35.98
C GLU A 654 34.86 -0.21 -36.82
N GLY A 655 35.30 0.88 -36.20
CA GLY A 655 36.07 1.95 -36.86
C GLY A 655 35.25 3.05 -37.53
N SER A 656 33.92 3.10 -37.38
CA SER A 656 33.11 4.25 -37.81
C SER A 656 33.19 5.43 -36.82
N ASP A 657 32.83 6.63 -37.27
CA ASP A 657 32.81 7.82 -36.43
C ASP A 657 31.83 7.65 -35.25
N GLU A 658 30.67 7.02 -35.47
CA GLU A 658 29.70 6.70 -34.42
C GLU A 658 30.25 5.70 -33.38
N HIS A 659 31.10 4.77 -33.82
CA HIS A 659 31.77 3.82 -32.93
C HIS A 659 32.80 4.52 -32.03
N PHE A 660 33.55 5.49 -32.59
CA PHE A 660 34.48 6.31 -31.83
C PHE A 660 33.75 7.29 -30.88
N GLU A 661 32.67 7.94 -31.33
CA GLU A 661 31.85 8.83 -30.50
C GLU A 661 31.24 8.05 -29.32
N ALA A 662 30.55 6.94 -29.58
CA ALA A 662 29.93 6.15 -28.52
C ALA A 662 30.97 5.60 -27.53
N ARG A 663 32.17 5.23 -28.00
CA ARG A 663 33.28 4.84 -27.12
C ARG A 663 33.77 6.00 -26.26
N ALA A 664 33.93 7.20 -26.82
CA ALA A 664 34.35 8.38 -26.09
C ALA A 664 33.33 8.75 -25.00
N ARG A 665 32.04 8.74 -25.32
CA ARG A 665 30.94 8.98 -24.37
C ARG A 665 30.90 7.95 -23.24
N LEU A 666 31.10 6.67 -23.54
CA LEU A 666 31.18 5.62 -22.50
C LEU A 666 32.37 5.84 -21.54
N ILE A 667 33.53 6.26 -22.07
CA ILE A 667 34.70 6.58 -21.24
C ILE A 667 34.42 7.81 -20.37
N GLU A 668 33.81 8.87 -20.91
CA GLU A 668 33.39 10.08 -20.19
C GLU A 668 32.42 9.75 -19.05
N ILE A 669 31.37 8.97 -19.33
CA ILE A 669 30.38 8.53 -18.32
C ILE A 669 31.05 7.72 -17.21
N VAL A 670 31.89 6.73 -17.55
CA VAL A 670 32.57 5.90 -16.53
C VAL A 670 33.56 6.72 -15.71
N ALA A 671 34.29 7.64 -16.33
CA ALA A 671 35.21 8.55 -15.64
C ALA A 671 34.46 9.47 -14.66
N HIS A 672 33.36 10.11 -15.10
CA HIS A 672 32.54 10.96 -14.24
C HIS A 672 31.90 10.19 -13.08
N LYS A 673 31.35 8.99 -13.34
CA LYS A 673 30.82 8.10 -12.29
C LYS A 673 31.88 7.76 -11.24
N SER A 674 33.09 7.39 -11.70
CA SER A 674 34.23 7.12 -10.82
C SER A 674 34.70 8.35 -10.04
N GLN A 675 34.77 9.51 -10.69
CA GLN A 675 35.14 10.77 -10.05
C GLN A 675 34.19 11.11 -8.90
N VAL A 676 32.88 11.15 -9.15
CA VAL A 676 31.87 11.49 -8.13
C VAL A 676 31.88 10.48 -6.97
N ASP A 677 31.97 9.17 -7.26
CA ASP A 677 32.06 8.13 -6.22
C ASP A 677 33.30 8.27 -5.34
N ASN A 678 34.46 8.55 -5.95
CA ASN A 678 35.71 8.75 -5.23
C ASN A 678 35.70 10.07 -4.44
N SER A 679 35.15 11.15 -4.99
CA SER A 679 35.02 12.45 -4.31
C SER A 679 34.15 12.35 -3.05
N VAL A 680 32.96 11.73 -3.14
CA VAL A 680 32.10 11.56 -1.97
C VAL A 680 32.71 10.60 -0.95
N LYS A 681 33.33 9.50 -1.41
CA LYS A 681 34.08 8.60 -0.52
C LYS A 681 35.18 9.35 0.23
N HIS A 682 36.00 10.12 -0.48
CA HIS A 682 37.13 10.83 0.12
C HIS A 682 36.67 11.94 1.08
N LEU A 683 35.57 12.63 0.77
CA LEU A 683 34.91 13.56 1.68
C LEU A 683 34.54 12.90 3.03
N GLY A 684 33.98 11.68 3.01
CA GLY A 684 33.70 10.92 4.22
C GLY A 684 34.96 10.49 4.98
N GLU A 685 36.00 10.07 4.24
CA GLU A 685 37.31 9.71 4.83
C GLU A 685 37.98 10.90 5.52
N ILE A 686 37.88 12.10 4.96
CA ILE A 686 38.43 13.34 5.54
C ILE A 686 37.65 13.76 6.79
N LEU A 687 36.31 13.67 6.77
CA LEU A 687 35.46 14.14 7.87
C LEU A 687 35.40 13.18 9.07
N PHE A 688 35.48 11.86 8.83
CA PHE A 688 35.25 10.84 9.87
C PHE A 688 36.33 9.74 9.95
N GLY A 689 37.32 9.76 9.05
CA GLY A 689 38.28 8.66 8.89
C GLY A 689 37.75 7.52 8.01
N VAL A 690 38.64 6.57 7.67
CA VAL A 690 38.37 5.57 6.61
C VAL A 690 37.23 4.60 6.93
N GLU A 691 37.13 4.14 8.18
CA GLU A 691 36.14 3.16 8.62
C GLU A 691 34.77 3.84 8.84
N TYR A 692 34.71 4.77 9.80
CA TYR A 692 33.49 5.51 10.12
C TYR A 692 32.96 6.35 8.95
N GLY A 693 33.83 6.91 8.10
CA GLY A 693 33.40 7.70 6.94
C GLY A 693 32.52 6.91 5.99
N ARG A 694 32.86 5.64 5.72
CA ARG A 694 32.02 4.78 4.90
C ARG A 694 30.69 4.46 5.60
N GLU A 695 30.72 4.10 6.88
CA GLU A 695 29.52 3.75 7.64
C GLU A 695 28.56 4.93 7.74
N THR A 696 29.06 6.12 8.10
CA THR A 696 28.29 7.36 8.18
C THR A 696 27.66 7.72 6.83
N LEU A 697 28.42 7.68 5.73
CA LEU A 697 27.87 7.99 4.40
C LEU A 697 26.81 6.99 3.92
N GLN A 698 26.92 5.72 4.31
CA GLN A 698 26.01 4.64 3.88
C GLN A 698 24.82 4.42 4.82
N SER A 699 24.84 5.01 6.02
CA SER A 699 23.78 4.88 7.04
C SER A 699 22.40 5.30 6.50
N VAL A 700 21.38 4.47 6.77
CA VAL A 700 19.98 4.73 6.42
C VAL A 700 19.22 4.94 7.73
N ARG A 701 18.50 6.07 7.84
CA ARG A 701 17.66 6.35 9.00
C ARG A 701 16.52 5.33 9.13
N PRO A 702 16.02 5.06 10.35
CA PRO A 702 14.83 4.24 10.58
C PRO A 702 13.61 4.72 9.77
N VAL A 703 12.74 3.79 9.39
CA VAL A 703 11.46 4.08 8.71
C VAL A 703 10.64 5.06 9.55
N GLY A 704 9.99 6.03 8.89
CA GLY A 704 9.22 7.07 9.56
C GLY A 704 10.04 8.26 10.06
N GLN A 705 11.37 8.26 9.86
CA GLN A 705 12.21 9.44 10.11
C GLN A 705 12.55 10.18 8.81
N PRO A 706 12.57 11.53 8.82
CA PRO A 706 13.01 12.30 7.67
C PRO A 706 14.51 12.06 7.42
N LEU A 707 14.93 12.13 6.15
CA LEU A 707 16.33 11.93 5.74
C LEU A 707 17.33 12.81 6.50
N VAL A 708 16.95 14.06 6.75
CA VAL A 708 17.76 15.06 7.44
C VAL A 708 16.86 15.88 8.38
N ASP A 709 17.39 16.30 9.52
CA ASP A 709 16.66 17.19 10.44
C ASP A 709 16.74 18.65 9.97
N ASN A 710 17.91 19.07 9.48
CA ASN A 710 18.16 20.41 8.95
C ASN A 710 18.29 20.40 7.42
N TRP A 711 17.19 20.73 6.74
CA TRP A 711 17.11 20.76 5.28
C TRP A 711 17.90 21.91 4.64
N ASP A 712 18.06 23.04 5.32
CA ASP A 712 18.84 24.17 4.79
C ASP A 712 20.35 23.87 4.84
N CYS A 713 20.79 23.13 5.85
CA CYS A 713 22.13 22.53 5.91
C CYS A 713 22.35 21.52 4.77
N LEU A 714 21.39 20.61 4.49
CA LEU A 714 21.48 19.70 3.33
C LEU A 714 21.60 20.47 2.00
N LYS A 715 20.72 21.44 1.75
CA LYS A 715 20.76 22.30 0.55
C LYS A 715 22.10 23.03 0.43
N SER A 716 22.59 23.61 1.53
CA SER A 716 23.89 24.29 1.58
C SER A 716 25.03 23.33 1.25
N TYR A 717 24.99 22.09 1.75
CA TYR A 717 26.10 21.14 1.61
C TYR A 717 26.11 20.49 0.22
N VAL A 718 24.95 20.25 -0.38
CA VAL A 718 24.84 19.90 -1.81
C VAL A 718 25.41 21.04 -2.66
N ALA A 719 24.99 22.29 -2.45
CA ALA A 719 25.49 23.43 -3.23
C ALA A 719 27.01 23.64 -3.10
N LYS A 720 27.57 23.48 -1.88
CA LYS A 720 29.03 23.52 -1.63
C LYS A 720 29.77 22.38 -2.32
N PHE A 721 29.21 21.16 -2.28
CA PHE A 721 29.77 20.02 -3.00
C PHE A 721 29.80 20.30 -4.51
N GLU A 722 28.67 20.72 -5.10
CA GLU A 722 28.57 20.98 -6.53
C GLU A 722 29.48 22.13 -7.01
N ALA A 723 29.71 23.14 -6.17
CA ALA A 723 30.59 24.27 -6.47
C ALA A 723 32.08 23.92 -6.56
N HIS A 724 32.51 22.80 -5.96
CA HIS A 724 33.92 22.38 -5.91
C HIS A 724 34.18 21.04 -6.63
N CYS A 725 33.22 20.12 -6.61
CA CYS A 725 33.33 18.78 -7.19
C CYS A 725 32.60 18.63 -8.54
N GLY A 726 31.87 19.66 -8.97
CA GLY A 726 30.99 19.61 -10.13
C GLY A 726 29.58 19.12 -9.80
N LYS A 727 28.61 19.43 -10.68
CA LYS A 727 27.18 19.15 -10.46
C LYS A 727 26.89 17.65 -10.31
N LEU A 728 25.98 17.32 -9.39
CA LEU A 728 25.46 15.98 -9.20
C LEU A 728 24.46 15.64 -10.32
N THR A 729 24.97 14.94 -11.35
CA THR A 729 24.16 14.30 -12.39
C THR A 729 23.17 13.29 -11.79
N SER A 730 22.24 12.76 -12.59
CA SER A 730 21.26 11.75 -12.12
C SER A 730 21.89 10.55 -11.40
N TYR A 731 23.11 10.17 -11.78
CA TYR A 731 23.90 9.17 -11.07
C TYR A 731 24.40 9.68 -9.70
N GLY A 732 25.00 10.87 -9.66
CA GLY A 732 25.59 11.47 -8.46
C GLY A 732 24.58 11.70 -7.33
N LYS A 733 23.31 11.92 -7.67
CA LYS A 733 22.21 12.12 -6.70
C LYS A 733 22.05 10.97 -5.68
N LYS A 734 22.55 9.76 -5.98
CA LYS A 734 22.62 8.65 -5.01
C LYS A 734 23.35 9.01 -3.71
N HIS A 735 24.31 9.92 -3.79
CA HIS A 735 25.19 10.33 -2.68
C HIS A 735 24.58 11.36 -1.73
N ILE A 736 23.41 11.89 -2.04
CA ILE A 736 22.77 12.92 -1.21
C ILE A 736 22.43 12.40 0.20
N ARG A 737 22.23 11.08 0.37
CA ARG A 737 22.17 10.44 1.70
C ARG A 737 23.45 10.64 2.51
N GLY A 738 24.62 10.51 1.87
CA GLY A 738 25.90 10.74 2.53
C GLY A 738 26.07 12.20 2.96
N ILE A 739 25.68 13.14 2.10
CA ILE A 739 25.68 14.58 2.41
C ILE A 739 24.68 14.92 3.53
N ALA A 740 23.50 14.30 3.53
CA ALA A 740 22.53 14.41 4.61
C ALA A 740 23.07 13.84 5.93
N ASN A 741 23.80 12.72 5.89
CA ASN A 741 24.41 12.14 7.08
C ASN A 741 25.57 12.98 7.64
N ILE A 742 26.34 13.67 6.77
CA ILE A 742 27.30 14.70 7.19
C ILE A 742 26.59 15.83 7.96
N CYS A 743 25.46 16.31 7.44
CA CYS A 743 24.65 17.31 8.11
C CYS A 743 24.07 16.82 9.45
N ASN A 744 23.52 15.59 9.48
CA ASN A 744 22.98 14.95 10.69
C ASN A 744 24.05 14.68 11.76
N ALA A 745 25.33 14.54 11.37
CA ALA A 745 26.45 14.37 12.29
C ALA A 745 26.91 15.69 12.95
N GLY A 746 26.31 16.84 12.61
CA GLY A 746 26.68 18.13 13.16
C GLY A 746 28.04 18.65 12.69
N ILE A 747 28.52 18.22 11.52
CA ILE A 747 29.71 18.80 10.87
C ILE A 747 29.40 20.25 10.51
N GLU A 748 30.30 21.16 10.85
CA GLU A 748 30.13 22.59 10.63
C GLU A 748 30.35 23.01 9.17
N SER A 749 29.77 24.17 8.81
CA SER A 749 29.75 24.71 7.45
C SER A 749 31.16 24.85 6.85
N GLU A 750 32.11 25.31 7.66
CA GLU A 750 33.50 25.56 7.28
C GLU A 750 34.29 24.26 7.14
N GLN A 751 33.98 23.26 7.98
CA GLN A 751 34.57 21.91 7.88
C GLN A 751 34.13 21.22 6.58
N MET A 752 32.85 21.32 6.23
CA MET A 752 32.32 20.79 4.96
C MET A 752 33.05 21.43 3.76
N VAL A 753 33.24 22.75 3.74
CA VAL A 753 33.98 23.43 2.64
C VAL A 753 35.44 22.98 2.59
N ALA A 754 36.15 22.98 3.73
CA ALA A 754 37.54 22.59 3.80
C ALA A 754 37.78 21.12 3.40
N ALA A 755 36.86 20.22 3.76
CA ALA A 755 36.92 18.82 3.36
C ALA A 755 36.55 18.62 1.89
N THR A 756 35.58 19.37 1.36
CA THR A 756 35.20 19.31 -0.07
C THR A 756 36.35 19.76 -0.98
N LEU A 757 37.06 20.85 -0.62
CA LEU A 757 38.24 21.34 -1.36
C LEU A 757 39.40 20.32 -1.37
N GLN A 758 39.52 19.49 -0.34
CA GLN A 758 40.51 18.40 -0.29
C GLN A 758 40.02 17.14 -1.03
N ALA A 759 38.71 16.85 -0.97
CA ALA A 759 38.10 15.72 -1.67
C ALA A 759 38.07 15.88 -3.20
N CYS A 760 38.08 17.14 -3.67
CA CYS A 760 37.93 17.52 -5.07
C CYS A 760 39.02 18.51 -5.48
N PRO A 761 40.28 18.05 -5.64
CA PRO A 761 41.35 18.91 -6.16
C PRO A 761 41.05 19.36 -7.60
N PRO A 762 41.49 20.56 -8.00
CA PRO A 762 41.16 21.20 -9.27
C PRO A 762 41.87 20.59 -10.50
#